data_AF-A0A3A1NJB7-F1
#
_entry.id   AF-A0A3A1NJB7-F1
#
_cell.length_a   1.000
_cell.length_b   1.000
_cell.length_c   1.000
_cell.angle_alpha   90.00
_cell.angle_beta   90.00
_cell.angle_gamma   90.00
#
_symmetry.space_group_name_H-M   'P 1'
#
loop_
_entity.id
_entity.type
_entity.pdbx_description
1 polymer ?
#
loop_
_entity_poly.entity_id
_entity_poly.type
_entity_poly.pdbx_seq_one_letter_code
_entity_poly.pdbx_strand_id
1 'polypeptide(L)'
;MKKLIFPLLAIAAFAISSCSSDNNDPIIPPGTEPTGEEITKSGELTADEEWTADNIYILDGKVVVGDGVTLTINPGTIIKGAEGLESLASALVVDQGGTLIAEGTPSKPIIFTSVLDGIEQGETTGTLTIADTGLWGGVILLGKAPISVNGDVETAQIEGIPADESYGQYGGTEPGDSSGSLKYVSIRHGGITIGQDNEINGLTLGGVGSGTTIDHVEIVANQDDGIEFFGGTVNVSNALIWSQGDDGFDLDQAYNGTLDNGVVILGSESDSALEMDGPEGSAATEAGFTLQNITLIGANTSSKYADLRDGLIANLDNIFAYGFGVDGAVKINGADSATELSNDRITFSNWQIVLPEGVLLSDVFTGDYNAGDESKFLDNATAVGTGTTGADMDVFNWTLAAAEGAIPTAPLGTTITKSGILTTDEHWTSDNIYVLDGKVVIGDGITLTIDPGTIVKGAEGLESLASALVVDQGGVLLAEGTPTQPIIFTSVLDGIEQGQTTGTLSISDTGLWGGVIVLGKAPISVNGDVETAQIEGIPADETYGQYGGTDPADYSGIIKYVSIRHGGITIGQDNEINGLTLGGVGSETIIDHVEIVANQDDGIEFFGGTVNVSNALVWSQGDDGFDLDQAYSGTLDNGVVILGSESDSALEMDGPEGSAATEAGFTLQNITLIGANTSSKYADLRDGLIANLDNIFAYGFGVDGAVKINGADSATELSNDRITFSGWEIILPNGVALADIFTGDFTAGDEAKFLNNATAILTAGEATVGADLTEFSWTLAASESAF
;
A
#
# COMPACT_ATOMS: atom_id res chain seq x y z
N MET A 1 75.54 24.80 25.73
CA MET A 1 75.45 25.73 26.88
C MET A 1 73.99 25.85 27.33
N LYS A 2 73.69 25.30 28.52
CA LYS A 2 72.71 25.78 29.54
C LYS A 2 71.21 25.84 29.17
N LYS A 3 70.21 25.44 29.99
CA LYS A 3 70.09 24.81 31.34
C LYS A 3 68.57 24.51 31.60
N LEU A 4 68.27 23.37 32.24
CA LEU A 4 67.28 23.05 33.33
C LEU A 4 65.80 23.58 33.29
N ILE A 5 64.75 22.71 33.32
CA ILE A 5 63.92 22.14 34.45
C ILE A 5 62.55 22.85 34.72
N PHE A 6 61.43 22.11 34.49
CA PHE A 6 60.12 21.86 35.20
C PHE A 6 59.63 22.74 36.42
N PRO A 7 58.36 22.71 36.97
CA PRO A 7 57.17 21.82 36.76
C PRO A 7 55.70 22.39 36.99
N LEU A 8 54.68 21.48 36.85
CA LEU A 8 53.53 21.16 37.76
C LEU A 8 52.08 21.75 37.64
N LEU A 9 51.13 20.86 38.05
CA LEU A 9 49.68 20.93 38.43
C LEU A 9 48.61 20.69 37.33
N ALA A 10 47.53 19.91 37.53
CA ALA A 10 47.09 18.95 38.55
C ALA A 10 45.87 18.17 37.99
N ILE A 11 45.80 16.85 38.16
CA ILE A 11 44.58 16.04 37.96
C ILE A 11 44.15 15.54 39.34
N ALA A 12 42.90 15.82 39.71
CA ALA A 12 42.27 15.38 40.95
C ALA A 12 41.37 14.17 40.69
N ALA A 13 41.43 13.20 41.61
CA ALA A 13 40.65 11.97 41.64
C ALA A 13 39.60 12.00 42.76
N PHE A 14 38.48 11.30 42.55
CA PHE A 14 37.54 10.74 43.55
C PHE A 14 36.92 9.49 42.85
N ALA A 15 37.29 8.23 43.16
CA ALA A 15 36.80 7.32 44.25
C ALA A 15 35.27 7.19 44.26
N ILE A 16 34.60 6.01 44.29
CA ILE A 16 34.48 4.96 45.36
C ILE A 16 33.82 3.69 44.70
N SER A 17 34.34 2.43 44.74
CA SER A 17 34.20 1.30 45.72
C SER A 17 32.77 1.06 46.28
N SER A 18 32.21 -0.13 46.57
CA SER A 18 32.44 -1.58 46.37
C SER A 18 31.25 -2.33 47.06
N CYS A 19 30.75 -3.41 46.42
CA CYS A 19 30.13 -4.68 46.91
C CYS A 19 29.07 -4.75 48.06
N SER A 20 27.90 -5.35 47.77
CA SER A 20 27.47 -6.76 48.09
C SER A 20 25.95 -6.88 47.81
N SER A 21 25.36 -7.94 47.24
CA SER A 21 25.31 -9.32 47.74
C SER A 21 24.81 -10.33 46.68
N ASP A 22 25.30 -11.56 46.81
CA ASP A 22 25.03 -12.84 46.12
C ASP A 22 23.66 -13.10 45.45
N ASN A 23 23.71 -13.66 44.23
CA ASN A 23 22.89 -14.81 43.83
C ASN A 23 23.56 -15.60 42.69
N ASN A 24 23.45 -16.92 42.78
CA ASN A 24 24.10 -17.94 41.97
C ASN A 24 23.54 -18.02 40.54
N ASP A 25 24.20 -17.40 39.57
CA ASP A 25 24.12 -17.88 38.18
C ASP A 25 25.27 -18.86 37.93
N PRO A 26 25.02 -20.03 37.31
CA PRO A 26 26.08 -20.92 36.93
C PRO A 26 27.00 -20.17 35.96
N ILE A 27 28.29 -20.11 36.29
CA ILE A 27 29.34 -19.77 35.33
C ILE A 27 29.24 -20.83 34.23
N ILE A 28 28.60 -20.49 33.11
CA ILE A 28 28.68 -21.28 31.88
C ILE A 28 30.17 -21.24 31.49
N PRO A 29 30.87 -22.38 31.40
CA PRO A 29 32.22 -22.39 30.86
C PRO A 29 32.17 -21.78 29.45
N PRO A 30 33.21 -21.07 28.97
CA PRO A 30 33.29 -20.79 27.55
C PRO A 30 33.11 -22.12 26.82
N GLY A 31 32.07 -22.18 25.97
CA GLY A 31 31.74 -23.38 25.20
C GLY A 31 33.01 -23.86 24.51
N THR A 32 33.32 -25.13 24.66
CA THR A 32 34.27 -25.81 23.78
C THR A 32 33.82 -25.57 22.35
N GLU A 33 34.67 -24.94 21.54
CA GLU A 33 34.58 -24.95 20.07
C GLU A 33 34.16 -26.36 19.62
N PRO A 34 33.19 -26.50 18.70
CA PRO A 34 32.82 -27.79 18.16
C PRO A 34 34.07 -28.44 17.56
N THR A 35 34.51 -29.58 18.10
CA THR A 35 35.65 -30.35 17.59
C THR A 35 35.21 -31.37 16.56
N GLY A 36 34.18 -31.08 15.77
CA GLY A 36 33.62 -32.03 14.83
C GLY A 36 34.52 -32.29 13.63
N GLU A 37 34.55 -33.54 13.16
CA GLU A 37 35.33 -33.92 11.98
C GLU A 37 34.54 -33.64 10.68
N GLU A 38 35.24 -33.37 9.58
CA GLU A 38 34.66 -33.45 8.25
C GLU A 38 34.66 -34.91 7.79
N ILE A 39 33.49 -35.46 7.44
CA ILE A 39 33.32 -36.86 7.05
C ILE A 39 32.90 -36.91 5.58
N THR A 40 33.81 -37.38 4.72
CA THR A 40 33.50 -37.60 3.30
C THR A 40 32.70 -38.87 3.07
N LYS A 41 31.66 -38.77 2.25
CA LYS A 41 30.77 -39.85 1.80
C LYS A 41 30.76 -39.87 0.28
N SER A 42 30.76 -41.07 -0.30
CA SER A 42 30.82 -41.27 -1.75
C SER A 42 30.18 -42.61 -2.12
N GLY A 43 29.49 -42.67 -3.26
CA GLY A 43 28.89 -43.90 -3.77
C GLY A 43 27.71 -44.39 -2.93
N GLU A 44 27.37 -45.67 -3.10
CA GLU A 44 26.21 -46.30 -2.45
C GLU A 44 26.48 -46.65 -0.97
N LEU A 45 25.56 -46.25 -0.10
CA LEU A 45 25.58 -46.63 1.31
C LEU A 45 25.25 -48.11 1.46
N THR A 46 26.15 -48.87 2.09
CA THR A 46 26.00 -50.34 2.19
C THR A 46 25.17 -50.83 3.39
N ALA A 47 24.77 -49.93 4.28
CA ALA A 47 23.98 -50.19 5.48
C ALA A 47 23.39 -48.88 6.02
N ASP A 48 22.43 -48.98 6.94
CA ASP A 48 21.86 -47.83 7.63
C ASP A 48 22.95 -46.95 8.27
N GLU A 49 22.81 -45.64 8.11
CA GLU A 49 23.72 -44.65 8.70
C GLU A 49 22.96 -43.56 9.47
N GLU A 50 23.62 -43.03 10.49
CA GLU A 50 23.18 -41.86 11.25
C GLU A 50 24.23 -40.74 11.12
N TRP A 51 23.80 -39.58 10.64
CA TRP A 51 24.61 -38.38 10.50
C TRP A 51 24.22 -37.36 11.58
N THR A 52 25.22 -36.82 12.28
CA THR A 52 25.03 -36.02 13.50
C THR A 52 25.60 -34.62 13.37
N ALA A 53 24.98 -33.63 14.02
CA ALA A 53 25.43 -32.23 14.04
C ALA A 53 26.81 -32.00 14.67
N ASP A 54 27.38 -33.02 15.33
CA ASP A 54 28.77 -33.00 15.79
C ASP A 54 29.78 -33.09 14.63
N ASN A 55 29.36 -33.27 13.37
CA ASN A 55 30.23 -33.38 12.19
C ASN A 55 29.66 -32.57 11.02
N ILE A 56 30.52 -32.27 10.04
CA ILE A 56 30.11 -31.83 8.70
C ILE A 56 30.31 -32.99 7.74
N TYR A 57 29.29 -33.31 6.95
CA TYR A 57 29.36 -34.41 5.98
C TYR A 57 29.61 -33.86 4.58
N ILE A 58 30.58 -34.41 3.85
CA ILE A 58 30.95 -33.97 2.50
C ILE A 58 30.51 -35.03 1.50
N LEU A 59 29.66 -34.67 0.53
CA LEU A 59 29.27 -35.55 -0.58
C LEU A 59 30.32 -35.43 -1.68
N ASP A 60 31.18 -36.45 -1.83
CA ASP A 60 32.15 -36.56 -2.92
C ASP A 60 31.55 -37.39 -4.05
N GLY A 61 31.02 -36.69 -5.05
CA GLY A 61 30.17 -37.27 -6.09
C GLY A 61 28.77 -37.63 -5.57
N LYS A 62 28.11 -38.57 -6.25
CA LYS A 62 26.76 -39.02 -5.89
C LYS A 62 26.82 -39.99 -4.70
N VAL A 63 26.10 -39.65 -3.63
CA VAL A 63 25.91 -40.52 -2.46
C VAL A 63 24.52 -41.12 -2.54
N VAL A 64 24.44 -42.45 -2.62
CA VAL A 64 23.18 -43.15 -2.91
C VAL A 64 22.69 -43.91 -1.69
N VAL A 65 21.45 -43.64 -1.28
CA VAL A 65 20.70 -44.41 -0.29
C VAL A 65 19.87 -45.43 -1.05
N GLY A 66 20.37 -46.67 -1.17
CA GLY A 66 19.75 -47.74 -1.97
C GLY A 66 18.63 -48.51 -1.26
N ASP A 67 18.05 -49.48 -1.96
CA ASP A 67 16.93 -50.31 -1.47
C ASP A 67 17.19 -50.95 -0.10
N GLY A 68 16.28 -50.69 0.84
CA GLY A 68 16.35 -51.24 2.20
C GLY A 68 17.36 -50.55 3.12
N VAL A 69 18.01 -49.47 2.67
CA VAL A 69 18.93 -48.66 3.48
C VAL A 69 18.23 -47.40 3.97
N THR A 70 18.42 -47.08 5.26
CA THR A 70 17.95 -45.83 5.86
C THR A 70 19.12 -44.90 6.19
N LEU A 71 19.07 -43.67 5.68
CA LEU A 71 19.92 -42.58 6.15
C LEU A 71 19.13 -41.70 7.12
N THR A 72 19.59 -41.60 8.36
CA THR A 72 19.04 -40.67 9.37
C THR A 72 19.97 -39.48 9.55
N ILE A 73 19.45 -38.26 9.41
CA ILE A 73 20.20 -37.01 9.60
C ILE A 73 19.59 -36.27 10.78
N ASN A 74 20.39 -36.03 11.82
CA ASN A 74 19.93 -35.38 13.06
C ASN A 74 19.84 -33.85 12.91
N PRO A 75 18.99 -33.17 13.71
CA PRO A 75 18.83 -31.71 13.67
C PRO A 75 20.15 -30.94 13.79
N GLY A 76 20.32 -29.89 12.98
CA GLY A 76 21.51 -29.04 12.98
C GLY A 76 22.71 -29.60 12.21
N THR A 77 22.54 -30.73 11.51
CA THR A 77 23.62 -31.31 10.69
C THR A 77 23.83 -30.50 9.42
N ILE A 78 25.10 -30.27 9.07
CA ILE A 78 25.50 -29.62 7.83
C ILE A 78 26.06 -30.67 6.87
N ILE A 79 25.57 -30.65 5.64
CA ILE A 79 25.97 -31.51 4.54
C ILE A 79 26.44 -30.60 3.41
N LYS A 80 27.63 -30.87 2.86
CA LYS A 80 28.23 -30.06 1.80
C LYS A 80 28.48 -30.90 0.55
N GLY A 81 27.99 -30.47 -0.61
CA GLY A 81 28.36 -31.02 -1.90
C GLY A 81 29.77 -30.60 -2.32
N ALA A 82 30.61 -31.55 -2.68
CA ALA A 82 31.93 -31.28 -3.26
C ALA A 82 31.78 -30.75 -4.70
N GLU A 83 32.72 -29.91 -5.13
CA GLU A 83 32.74 -29.39 -6.49
C GLU A 83 32.76 -30.53 -7.54
N GLY A 84 31.87 -30.45 -8.52
CA GLY A 84 31.79 -31.35 -9.65
C GLY A 84 31.05 -30.66 -10.80
N LEU A 85 31.36 -31.03 -12.05
CA LEU A 85 30.71 -30.48 -13.23
C LEU A 85 29.97 -31.58 -13.99
N GLU A 86 28.87 -31.22 -14.65
CA GLU A 86 28.08 -32.13 -15.47
C GLU A 86 27.70 -33.39 -14.67
N SER A 87 27.84 -34.58 -15.25
CA SER A 87 27.53 -35.86 -14.60
C SER A 87 28.39 -36.18 -13.36
N LEU A 88 29.45 -35.41 -13.10
CA LEU A 88 30.29 -35.55 -11.90
C LEU A 88 29.84 -34.68 -10.74
N ALA A 89 28.77 -33.89 -10.89
CA ALA A 89 28.18 -33.15 -9.79
C ALA A 89 27.84 -34.05 -8.59
N SER A 90 28.17 -33.57 -7.39
CA SER A 90 27.79 -34.25 -6.15
C SER A 90 26.31 -34.06 -5.86
N ALA A 91 25.64 -35.12 -5.41
CA ALA A 91 24.24 -35.07 -5.03
C ALA A 91 23.95 -36.13 -3.97
N LEU A 92 22.90 -35.93 -3.17
CA LEU A 92 22.32 -36.99 -2.36
C LEU A 92 21.16 -37.62 -3.14
N VAL A 93 21.25 -38.91 -3.40
CA VAL A 93 20.22 -39.66 -4.16
C VAL A 93 19.59 -40.68 -3.24
N VAL A 94 18.30 -40.55 -2.98
CA VAL A 94 17.49 -41.57 -2.30
C VAL A 94 16.81 -42.37 -3.41
N ASP A 95 17.38 -43.52 -3.73
CA ASP A 95 16.89 -44.38 -4.81
C ASP A 95 15.66 -45.18 -4.36
N GLN A 96 14.95 -45.80 -5.30
CA GLN A 96 13.73 -46.55 -5.01
C GLN A 96 13.92 -47.60 -3.90
N GLY A 97 13.15 -47.47 -2.82
CA GLY A 97 13.20 -48.35 -1.65
C GLY A 97 14.24 -47.96 -0.60
N GLY A 98 15.06 -46.95 -0.86
CA GLY A 98 15.83 -46.25 0.17
C GLY A 98 14.95 -45.35 1.02
N THR A 99 15.46 -44.91 2.17
CA THR A 99 14.72 -44.04 3.10
C THR A 99 15.60 -42.94 3.66
N LEU A 100 15.16 -41.68 3.56
CA LEU A 100 15.81 -40.53 4.20
C LEU A 100 14.96 -40.00 5.35
N ILE A 101 15.51 -40.02 6.56
CA ILE A 101 14.91 -39.39 7.75
C ILE A 101 15.74 -38.16 8.11
N ALA A 102 15.34 -36.98 7.64
CA ALA A 102 15.98 -35.70 7.90
C ALA A 102 15.00 -34.78 8.64
N GLU A 103 14.95 -34.86 9.96
CA GLU A 103 14.00 -34.10 10.78
C GLU A 103 14.73 -33.08 11.66
N GLY A 104 14.95 -31.88 11.12
CA GLY A 104 15.46 -30.70 11.81
C GLY A 104 14.42 -30.04 12.74
N THR A 105 14.76 -28.84 13.22
CA THR A 105 13.86 -27.99 14.00
C THR A 105 14.02 -26.52 13.57
N PRO A 106 13.07 -25.61 13.87
CA PRO A 106 13.22 -24.19 13.54
C PRO A 106 14.57 -23.58 14.01
N SER A 107 15.04 -24.00 15.19
CA SER A 107 16.30 -23.50 15.77
C SER A 107 17.56 -24.26 15.35
N LYS A 108 17.39 -25.43 14.71
CA LYS A 108 18.46 -26.33 14.28
C LYS A 108 18.04 -27.02 12.98
N PRO A 109 17.92 -26.26 11.88
CA PRO A 109 17.59 -26.83 10.59
C PRO A 109 18.72 -27.76 10.13
N ILE A 110 18.39 -28.72 9.26
CA ILE A 110 19.41 -29.49 8.52
C ILE A 110 19.76 -28.69 7.28
N ILE A 111 21.04 -28.48 7.01
CA ILE A 111 21.49 -27.61 5.92
C ILE A 111 22.31 -28.42 4.92
N PHE A 112 21.84 -28.47 3.68
CA PHE A 112 22.58 -28.91 2.51
C PHE A 112 23.09 -27.67 1.75
N THR A 113 24.39 -27.64 1.45
CA THR A 113 25.05 -26.49 0.79
C THR A 113 26.28 -26.96 0.00
N SER A 114 27.11 -26.04 -0.50
CA SER A 114 28.39 -26.34 -1.17
C SER A 114 29.56 -26.38 -0.18
N VAL A 115 30.64 -27.10 -0.51
CA VAL A 115 31.94 -26.98 0.19
C VAL A 115 32.52 -25.57 0.14
N LEU A 116 32.09 -24.74 -0.83
CA LEU A 116 32.47 -23.34 -0.95
C LEU A 116 31.73 -22.45 0.05
N ASP A 117 30.67 -22.96 0.68
CA ASP A 117 29.97 -22.26 1.74
C ASP A 117 30.75 -22.35 3.04
N GLY A 118 31.23 -21.21 3.52
CA GLY A 118 32.04 -21.07 4.73
C GLY A 118 31.28 -21.29 6.04
N ILE A 119 30.08 -21.88 6.00
CA ILE A 119 29.28 -22.24 7.17
C ILE A 119 30.00 -23.29 8.05
N GLU A 120 30.05 -23.05 9.35
CA GLU A 120 30.62 -23.92 10.37
C GLU A 120 29.55 -24.58 11.25
N GLN A 121 29.94 -25.57 12.07
CA GLN A 121 29.01 -26.33 12.91
C GLN A 121 28.24 -25.43 13.89
N GLY A 122 26.92 -25.59 13.90
CA GLY A 122 26.01 -24.82 14.75
C GLY A 122 25.63 -23.45 14.19
N GLU A 123 26.16 -23.06 13.04
CA GLU A 123 25.71 -21.89 12.30
C GLU A 123 24.50 -22.22 11.41
N THR A 124 23.70 -21.19 11.12
CA THR A 124 22.53 -21.29 10.23
C THR A 124 22.69 -20.45 8.96
N THR A 125 23.72 -19.62 8.89
CA THR A 125 24.02 -18.71 7.79
C THR A 125 25.45 -18.92 7.34
N GLY A 126 25.64 -19.01 6.03
CA GLY A 126 26.93 -19.25 5.40
C GLY A 126 27.58 -17.99 4.86
N THR A 127 28.60 -18.15 4.00
CA THR A 127 29.31 -17.03 3.35
C THR A 127 28.85 -16.74 1.93
N LEU A 128 28.10 -17.66 1.32
CA LEU A 128 27.59 -17.53 -0.04
C LEU A 128 26.33 -16.65 -0.06
N THR A 129 26.05 -16.11 -1.24
CA THR A 129 24.91 -15.23 -1.51
C THR A 129 24.00 -15.84 -2.58
N ILE A 130 22.86 -15.21 -2.85
CA ILE A 130 21.96 -15.64 -3.92
C ILE A 130 22.56 -15.55 -5.34
N ALA A 131 23.71 -14.91 -5.50
CA ALA A 131 24.45 -14.90 -6.77
C ALA A 131 25.30 -16.17 -7.00
N ASP A 132 25.47 -17.00 -5.97
CA ASP A 132 26.31 -18.19 -5.99
C ASP A 132 25.42 -19.43 -6.20
N THR A 133 25.16 -19.80 -7.45
CA THR A 133 24.26 -20.90 -7.83
C THR A 133 25.01 -22.06 -8.53
N GLY A 134 24.41 -23.25 -8.62
CA GLY A 134 24.95 -24.37 -9.41
C GLY A 134 26.26 -24.97 -8.87
N LEU A 135 26.51 -24.86 -7.57
CA LEU A 135 27.79 -25.27 -6.97
C LEU A 135 27.85 -26.76 -6.61
N TRP A 136 26.70 -27.43 -6.61
CA TRP A 136 26.54 -28.88 -6.47
C TRP A 136 25.18 -29.29 -7.09
N GLY A 137 24.87 -30.59 -7.12
CA GLY A 137 23.64 -31.12 -7.71
C GLY A 137 22.40 -30.71 -6.92
N GLY A 138 22.20 -31.33 -5.77
CA GLY A 138 20.98 -31.17 -4.97
C GLY A 138 20.59 -32.45 -4.26
N VAL A 139 19.33 -32.53 -3.86
CA VAL A 139 18.75 -33.72 -3.23
C VAL A 139 17.71 -34.34 -4.16
N ILE A 140 17.86 -35.63 -4.46
CA ILE A 140 16.97 -36.37 -5.36
C ILE A 140 16.27 -37.48 -4.56
N LEU A 141 14.94 -37.48 -4.55
CA LEU A 141 14.11 -38.52 -3.94
C LEU A 141 13.35 -39.28 -5.03
N LEU A 142 13.56 -40.58 -5.11
CA LEU A 142 12.94 -41.45 -6.09
C LEU A 142 12.03 -42.48 -5.40
N GLY A 143 10.75 -42.43 -5.72
CA GLY A 143 9.72 -43.30 -5.17
C GLY A 143 9.09 -44.23 -6.20
N LYS A 144 8.16 -45.06 -5.71
CA LYS A 144 7.43 -46.08 -6.49
C LYS A 144 5.99 -45.66 -6.82
N ALA A 145 5.64 -44.40 -6.64
CA ALA A 145 4.31 -43.88 -6.97
C ALA A 145 4.13 -43.71 -8.49
N PRO A 146 2.88 -43.70 -8.99
CA PRO A 146 2.62 -43.57 -10.41
C PRO A 146 3.15 -42.27 -11.02
N ILE A 147 3.57 -42.36 -12.28
CA ILE A 147 4.05 -41.26 -13.12
C ILE A 147 3.37 -41.35 -14.50
N SER A 148 3.39 -40.27 -15.27
CA SER A 148 2.91 -40.25 -16.65
C SER A 148 4.00 -39.78 -17.61
N VAL A 149 4.71 -40.74 -18.18
CA VAL A 149 5.84 -40.51 -19.08
C VAL A 149 5.57 -41.01 -20.49
N ASN A 150 6.32 -40.46 -21.44
CA ASN A 150 6.28 -40.86 -22.84
C ASN A 150 6.38 -42.40 -23.04
N GLY A 151 5.44 -42.95 -23.81
CA GLY A 151 5.40 -44.38 -24.12
C GLY A 151 4.71 -45.27 -23.08
N ASP A 152 4.07 -44.67 -22.06
CA ASP A 152 3.28 -45.36 -21.03
C ASP A 152 4.08 -46.46 -20.30
N VAL A 153 5.36 -46.20 -20.03
CA VAL A 153 6.21 -47.10 -19.25
C VAL A 153 5.95 -46.92 -17.75
N GLU A 154 6.09 -47.99 -16.97
CA GLU A 154 5.82 -47.97 -15.52
C GLU A 154 6.88 -47.21 -14.72
N THR A 155 8.13 -47.24 -15.21
CA THR A 155 9.28 -46.57 -14.58
C THR A 155 10.11 -45.87 -15.64
N ALA A 156 10.72 -44.75 -15.26
CA ALA A 156 11.64 -43.97 -16.07
C ALA A 156 12.95 -43.75 -15.32
N GLN A 157 13.98 -43.32 -16.05
CA GLN A 157 15.25 -42.87 -15.47
C GLN A 157 15.14 -41.37 -15.23
N ILE A 158 15.44 -40.92 -14.01
CA ILE A 158 15.45 -39.50 -13.66
C ILE A 158 16.57 -38.80 -14.42
N GLU A 159 16.33 -37.55 -14.80
CA GLU A 159 17.37 -36.70 -15.33
C GLU A 159 18.49 -36.42 -14.33
N GLY A 160 19.62 -35.95 -14.84
CA GLY A 160 20.85 -35.71 -14.09
C GLY A 160 21.60 -36.96 -13.62
N ILE A 161 20.97 -38.14 -13.72
CA ILE A 161 21.58 -39.45 -13.43
C ILE A 161 21.77 -40.25 -14.74
N PRO A 162 23.01 -40.62 -15.11
CA PRO A 162 23.26 -41.38 -16.34
C PRO A 162 22.46 -42.69 -16.39
N ALA A 163 21.86 -42.99 -17.55
CA ALA A 163 21.00 -44.16 -17.74
C ALA A 163 21.72 -45.53 -17.66
N ASP A 164 23.05 -45.55 -17.56
CA ASP A 164 23.84 -46.76 -17.31
C ASP A 164 24.20 -46.99 -15.84
N GLU A 165 23.78 -46.09 -14.94
CA GLU A 165 23.86 -46.30 -13.50
C GLU A 165 22.84 -47.33 -13.01
N SER A 166 23.13 -47.99 -11.90
CA SER A 166 22.25 -49.00 -11.30
C SER A 166 21.14 -48.41 -10.41
N TYR A 167 21.11 -47.10 -10.27
CA TYR A 167 20.17 -46.29 -9.49
C TYR A 167 19.63 -45.15 -10.38
N GLY A 168 18.62 -44.42 -9.91
CA GLY A 168 18.03 -43.33 -10.70
C GLY A 168 16.69 -43.67 -11.35
N GLN A 169 16.19 -44.90 -11.16
CA GLN A 169 14.87 -45.29 -11.64
C GLN A 169 13.79 -44.76 -10.69
N TYR A 170 12.70 -44.21 -11.24
CA TYR A 170 11.53 -43.75 -10.48
C TYR A 170 10.23 -44.19 -11.15
N GLY A 171 9.11 -44.04 -10.43
CA GLY A 171 7.79 -44.44 -10.89
C GLY A 171 7.38 -45.84 -10.43
N GLY A 172 6.11 -46.20 -10.59
CA GLY A 172 5.61 -47.51 -10.22
C GLY A 172 4.11 -47.54 -9.99
N THR A 173 3.66 -48.49 -9.18
CA THR A 173 2.23 -48.71 -8.92
C THR A 173 1.81 -48.44 -7.48
N GLU A 174 2.69 -47.88 -6.66
CA GLU A 174 2.52 -47.75 -5.21
C GLU A 174 2.31 -46.28 -4.79
N PRO A 175 1.11 -45.71 -4.93
CA PRO A 175 0.84 -44.30 -4.57
C PRO A 175 0.99 -44.01 -3.07
N GLY A 176 1.08 -45.04 -2.23
CA GLY A 176 1.35 -44.93 -0.79
C GLY A 176 2.80 -45.19 -0.40
N ASP A 177 3.72 -45.28 -1.36
CA ASP A 177 5.15 -45.44 -1.10
C ASP A 177 5.70 -44.30 -0.22
N SER A 178 6.79 -44.57 0.50
CA SER A 178 7.43 -43.60 1.38
C SER A 178 8.94 -43.61 1.16
N SER A 179 9.48 -42.47 0.73
CA SER A 179 10.92 -42.20 0.63
C SER A 179 11.48 -41.61 1.94
N GLY A 180 10.64 -41.41 2.97
CA GLY A 180 11.03 -40.96 4.30
C GLY A 180 10.36 -39.65 4.76
N SER A 181 11.12 -38.81 5.48
CA SER A 181 10.64 -37.57 6.13
C SER A 181 11.69 -36.47 6.03
N LEU A 182 11.33 -35.32 5.47
CA LEU A 182 12.13 -34.09 5.43
C LEU A 182 11.37 -33.02 6.23
N LYS A 183 11.98 -32.54 7.33
CA LYS A 183 11.45 -31.45 8.16
C LYS A 183 12.49 -30.42 8.55
N TYR A 184 12.18 -29.13 8.39
CA TYR A 184 13.13 -28.03 8.64
C TYR A 184 14.46 -28.28 7.94
N VAL A 185 14.39 -28.50 6.63
CA VAL A 185 15.53 -28.79 5.76
C VAL A 185 15.76 -27.60 4.83
N SER A 186 17.01 -27.14 4.78
CA SER A 186 17.46 -26.06 3.92
C SER A 186 18.41 -26.60 2.86
N ILE A 187 18.09 -26.41 1.59
CA ILE A 187 18.92 -26.82 0.44
C ILE A 187 19.35 -25.57 -0.31
N ARG A 188 20.67 -25.34 -0.39
CA ARG A 188 21.22 -24.07 -0.86
C ARG A 188 22.25 -24.27 -1.97
N HIS A 189 22.31 -23.33 -2.91
CA HIS A 189 23.39 -23.21 -3.91
C HIS A 189 23.56 -24.45 -4.82
N GLY A 190 22.50 -25.24 -5.01
CA GLY A 190 22.47 -26.43 -5.87
C GLY A 190 22.10 -26.10 -7.31
N GLY A 191 21.52 -27.06 -8.04
CA GLY A 191 20.78 -26.77 -9.27
C GLY A 191 21.58 -26.93 -10.55
N ILE A 192 22.61 -27.77 -10.57
CA ILE A 192 23.60 -27.72 -11.65
C ILE A 192 23.04 -28.20 -12.98
N THR A 193 23.15 -27.34 -14.00
CA THR A 193 22.80 -27.70 -15.38
C THR A 193 23.84 -28.67 -15.96
N ILE A 194 23.43 -29.86 -16.40
CA ILE A 194 24.35 -30.91 -16.91
C ILE A 194 24.36 -30.94 -18.45
N GLY A 195 23.24 -30.65 -19.09
CA GLY A 195 23.05 -30.70 -20.53
C GLY A 195 22.07 -29.64 -21.01
N GLN A 196 21.47 -29.88 -22.17
CA GLN A 196 20.23 -29.21 -22.54
C GLN A 196 19.12 -30.20 -22.19
N ASP A 197 18.12 -29.77 -21.43
CA ASP A 197 17.00 -30.59 -20.98
C ASP A 197 17.51 -31.82 -20.19
N ASN A 198 18.55 -31.62 -19.37
CA ASN A 198 19.08 -32.60 -18.43
C ASN A 198 19.85 -31.91 -17.29
N GLU A 199 19.23 -31.81 -16.13
CA GLU A 199 19.73 -31.03 -14.99
C GLU A 199 19.55 -31.78 -13.64
N ILE A 200 19.95 -31.15 -12.54
CA ILE A 200 19.63 -31.61 -11.18
C ILE A 200 19.12 -30.38 -10.42
N ASN A 201 17.93 -30.49 -9.83
CA ASN A 201 17.24 -29.40 -9.16
C ASN A 201 17.64 -29.25 -7.68
N GLY A 202 17.11 -28.23 -7.01
CA GLY A 202 17.34 -28.06 -5.58
C GLY A 202 16.82 -29.26 -4.79
N LEU A 203 15.54 -29.57 -5.02
CA LEU A 203 14.89 -30.82 -4.58
C LEU A 203 14.14 -31.46 -5.74
N THR A 204 14.62 -32.60 -6.21
CA THR A 204 13.97 -33.40 -7.26
C THR A 204 13.09 -34.49 -6.64
N LEU A 205 11.83 -34.56 -7.05
CA LEU A 205 10.84 -35.52 -6.52
C LEU A 205 10.31 -36.42 -7.66
N GLY A 206 10.98 -37.54 -7.91
CA GLY A 206 10.58 -38.51 -8.93
C GLY A 206 9.66 -39.59 -8.38
N GLY A 207 8.38 -39.61 -8.78
CA GLY A 207 7.43 -40.67 -8.41
C GLY A 207 7.31 -40.86 -6.89
N VAL A 208 7.43 -39.80 -6.10
CA VAL A 208 7.42 -39.87 -4.63
C VAL A 208 5.99 -40.08 -4.13
N GLY A 209 5.80 -41.06 -3.24
CA GLY A 209 4.47 -41.44 -2.76
C GLY A 209 3.96 -40.63 -1.57
N SER A 210 2.65 -40.68 -1.37
CA SER A 210 1.90 -40.01 -0.28
C SER A 210 2.27 -40.48 1.13
N GLY A 211 3.06 -41.56 1.27
CA GLY A 211 3.63 -41.99 2.54
C GLY A 211 4.87 -41.19 2.96
N THR A 212 5.43 -40.38 2.07
CA THR A 212 6.56 -39.48 2.34
C THR A 212 6.07 -38.21 3.03
N THR A 213 6.82 -37.69 3.99
CA THR A 213 6.54 -36.38 4.61
C THR A 213 7.56 -35.36 4.13
N ILE A 214 7.10 -34.25 3.55
CA ILE A 214 7.94 -33.09 3.24
C ILE A 214 7.22 -31.87 3.84
N ASP A 215 7.81 -31.30 4.89
CA ASP A 215 7.18 -30.24 5.68
C ASP A 215 8.22 -29.24 6.18
N HIS A 216 8.05 -27.94 5.97
CA HIS A 216 9.05 -26.92 6.32
C HIS A 216 10.38 -27.14 5.60
N VAL A 217 10.41 -26.92 4.29
CA VAL A 217 11.64 -26.94 3.48
C VAL A 217 11.91 -25.58 2.88
N GLU A 218 13.19 -25.22 2.77
CA GLU A 218 13.63 -24.05 2.01
C GLU A 218 14.63 -24.44 0.93
N ILE A 219 14.47 -23.89 -0.27
CA ILE A 219 15.42 -24.01 -1.37
C ILE A 219 15.90 -22.60 -1.73
N VAL A 220 17.22 -22.39 -1.75
CA VAL A 220 17.81 -21.06 -1.93
C VAL A 220 18.92 -21.08 -2.98
N ALA A 221 18.90 -20.11 -3.89
CA ALA A 221 19.98 -19.87 -4.86
C ALA A 221 20.30 -21.10 -5.72
N ASN A 222 19.26 -21.81 -6.17
CA ASN A 222 19.42 -22.93 -7.08
C ASN A 222 19.71 -22.41 -8.49
N GLN A 223 20.58 -23.05 -9.27
CA GLN A 223 20.82 -22.63 -10.67
C GLN A 223 19.66 -23.00 -11.59
N ASP A 224 18.94 -24.06 -11.26
CA ASP A 224 17.76 -24.57 -11.97
C ASP A 224 16.55 -24.45 -11.05
N ASP A 225 15.61 -25.39 -11.10
CA ASP A 225 14.36 -25.29 -10.36
C ASP A 225 14.52 -25.38 -8.85
N GLY A 226 13.64 -24.69 -8.13
CA GLY A 226 13.60 -24.81 -6.68
C GLY A 226 13.20 -26.23 -6.26
N ILE A 227 11.97 -26.61 -6.59
CA ILE A 227 11.47 -27.98 -6.41
C ILE A 227 10.79 -28.41 -7.70
N GLU A 228 11.23 -29.56 -8.22
CA GLU A 228 10.62 -30.16 -9.41
C GLU A 228 9.98 -31.51 -9.06
N PHE A 229 8.76 -31.70 -9.54
CA PHE A 229 7.97 -32.92 -9.37
C PHE A 229 7.87 -33.67 -10.69
N PHE A 230 8.41 -34.89 -10.72
CA PHE A 230 8.20 -35.82 -11.83
C PHE A 230 7.16 -36.87 -11.42
N GLY A 231 5.89 -36.51 -11.58
CA GLY A 231 4.75 -37.34 -11.18
C GLY A 231 4.70 -37.62 -9.67
N GLY A 232 4.03 -38.71 -9.28
CA GLY A 232 3.88 -39.11 -7.88
C GLY A 232 2.66 -38.51 -7.16
N THR A 233 2.59 -38.74 -5.85
CA THR A 233 1.41 -38.46 -5.01
C THR A 233 1.78 -37.89 -3.64
N VAL A 234 3.04 -37.49 -3.43
CA VAL A 234 3.50 -36.87 -2.19
C VAL A 234 2.69 -35.61 -1.89
N ASN A 235 2.45 -35.29 -0.63
CA ASN A 235 1.95 -33.98 -0.24
C ASN A 235 3.10 -33.20 0.38
N VAL A 236 3.21 -31.92 0.05
CA VAL A 236 4.22 -31.00 0.55
C VAL A 236 3.54 -29.88 1.32
N SER A 237 4.05 -29.55 2.49
CA SER A 237 3.57 -28.41 3.28
C SER A 237 4.69 -27.45 3.66
N ASN A 238 4.42 -26.15 3.71
CA ASN A 238 5.37 -25.14 4.19
C ASN A 238 6.69 -25.19 3.39
N ALA A 239 6.63 -24.94 2.08
CA ALA A 239 7.81 -24.93 1.21
C ALA A 239 8.12 -23.50 0.75
N LEU A 240 9.36 -23.06 0.92
CA LEU A 240 9.84 -21.76 0.47
C LEU A 240 10.95 -21.92 -0.57
N ILE A 241 10.87 -21.14 -1.64
CA ILE A 241 11.87 -21.10 -2.70
C ILE A 241 12.32 -19.66 -2.84
N TRP A 242 13.63 -19.44 -2.89
CA TRP A 242 14.20 -18.11 -3.03
C TRP A 242 15.34 -18.07 -4.04
N SER A 243 15.17 -17.24 -5.07
CA SER A 243 16.18 -16.89 -6.06
C SER A 243 16.72 -18.12 -6.83
N GLN A 244 15.82 -19.00 -7.26
CA GLN A 244 16.14 -20.06 -8.19
C GLN A 244 16.39 -19.50 -9.61
N GLY A 245 17.16 -20.21 -10.43
CA GLY A 245 17.60 -19.72 -11.73
C GLY A 245 16.62 -20.00 -12.87
N ASP A 246 15.76 -21.01 -12.72
CA ASP A 246 14.66 -21.26 -13.65
C ASP A 246 13.32 -21.15 -12.88
N ASP A 247 12.59 -22.25 -12.68
CA ASP A 247 11.25 -22.21 -12.13
C ASP A 247 11.18 -22.50 -10.64
N GLY A 248 10.27 -21.80 -9.96
CA GLY A 248 10.06 -21.93 -8.52
C GLY A 248 9.61 -23.35 -8.18
N PHE A 249 8.30 -23.56 -8.29
CA PHE A 249 7.73 -24.90 -8.28
C PHE A 249 7.48 -25.34 -9.73
N ASP A 250 8.17 -26.39 -10.16
CA ASP A 250 7.92 -27.06 -11.44
C ASP A 250 7.20 -28.40 -11.20
N LEU A 251 6.07 -28.62 -11.86
CA LEU A 251 5.21 -29.78 -11.67
C LEU A 251 4.90 -30.47 -13.00
N ASP A 252 5.44 -31.66 -13.21
CA ASP A 252 5.32 -32.42 -14.46
C ASP A 252 4.77 -33.85 -14.24
N GLN A 253 4.51 -34.55 -15.35
CA GLN A 253 4.24 -35.97 -15.48
C GLN A 253 3.02 -36.44 -14.68
N ALA A 254 2.00 -35.58 -14.64
CA ALA A 254 0.76 -35.77 -13.89
C ALA A 254 0.97 -36.09 -12.41
N TYR A 255 1.79 -35.27 -11.75
CA TYR A 255 1.78 -35.19 -10.29
C TYR A 255 0.34 -35.03 -9.77
N ASN A 256 0.03 -35.74 -8.69
CA ASN A 256 -1.32 -35.85 -8.14
C ASN A 256 -1.31 -35.79 -6.61
N GLY A 257 -0.55 -34.84 -6.10
CA GLY A 257 -0.49 -34.49 -4.68
C GLY A 257 -1.05 -33.10 -4.38
N THR A 258 -0.78 -32.64 -3.18
CA THR A 258 -1.12 -31.28 -2.72
C THR A 258 0.14 -30.56 -2.25
N LEU A 259 0.34 -29.35 -2.77
CA LEU A 259 1.25 -28.36 -2.20
C LEU A 259 0.43 -27.35 -1.39
N ASP A 260 0.65 -27.32 -0.09
CA ASP A 260 -0.05 -26.46 0.86
C ASP A 260 0.92 -25.49 1.55
N ASN A 261 0.58 -24.21 1.61
CA ASN A 261 1.41 -23.18 2.22
C ASN A 261 2.79 -23.05 1.55
N GLY A 262 2.82 -22.58 0.30
CA GLY A 262 4.03 -22.44 -0.51
C GLY A 262 4.42 -20.98 -0.75
N VAL A 263 5.71 -20.67 -0.80
CA VAL A 263 6.23 -19.33 -1.10
C VAL A 263 7.30 -19.41 -2.18
N VAL A 264 7.20 -18.56 -3.21
CA VAL A 264 8.27 -18.34 -4.19
C VAL A 264 8.70 -16.89 -4.16
N ILE A 265 9.99 -16.65 -3.97
CA ILE A 265 10.65 -15.34 -3.99
C ILE A 265 11.60 -15.33 -5.18
N LEU A 266 11.19 -14.68 -6.26
CA LEU A 266 11.96 -14.65 -7.49
C LEU A 266 13.26 -13.84 -7.32
N GLY A 267 14.31 -14.30 -7.99
CA GLY A 267 15.57 -13.59 -8.21
C GLY A 267 15.56 -12.86 -9.56
N SER A 268 16.66 -12.18 -9.89
CA SER A 268 16.77 -11.46 -11.17
C SER A 268 16.85 -12.39 -12.38
N GLU A 269 17.27 -13.64 -12.18
CA GLU A 269 17.48 -14.62 -13.25
C GLU A 269 16.33 -15.63 -13.36
N SER A 270 15.39 -15.67 -12.40
CA SER A 270 14.29 -16.64 -12.39
C SER A 270 13.35 -16.51 -13.60
N ASP A 271 12.83 -17.62 -14.13
CA ASP A 271 11.80 -17.58 -15.20
C ASP A 271 10.38 -17.47 -14.61
N SER A 272 9.79 -18.56 -14.12
CA SER A 272 8.41 -18.58 -13.62
C SER A 272 8.37 -18.87 -12.12
N ALA A 273 7.41 -18.28 -11.42
CA ALA A 273 7.18 -18.66 -10.04
C ALA A 273 6.54 -20.05 -9.94
N LEU A 274 5.65 -20.37 -10.89
CA LEU A 274 5.02 -21.67 -11.05
C LEU A 274 5.18 -22.12 -12.51
N GLU A 275 5.79 -23.27 -12.73
CA GLU A 275 5.74 -23.98 -14.00
C GLU A 275 4.95 -25.28 -13.79
N MET A 276 3.99 -25.54 -14.68
CA MET A 276 2.99 -26.57 -14.45
C MET A 276 2.59 -27.26 -15.74
N ASP A 277 2.97 -28.53 -15.84
CA ASP A 277 2.75 -29.38 -16.99
C ASP A 277 1.74 -30.49 -16.76
N GLY A 278 1.19 -30.96 -17.87
CA GLY A 278 0.30 -32.10 -17.90
C GLY A 278 1.02 -33.45 -17.96
N PRO A 279 0.29 -34.53 -18.24
CA PRO A 279 0.89 -35.84 -18.49
C PRO A 279 1.65 -35.87 -19.81
N GLU A 280 2.89 -36.37 -19.82
CA GLU A 280 3.56 -36.75 -21.09
C GLU A 280 3.01 -38.05 -21.69
N GLY A 281 2.52 -38.95 -20.83
CA GLY A 281 1.91 -40.22 -21.19
C GLY A 281 0.38 -40.14 -21.34
N SER A 282 -0.26 -41.29 -21.56
CA SER A 282 -1.73 -41.38 -21.60
C SER A 282 -2.39 -41.43 -20.22
N ALA A 283 -1.61 -41.63 -19.16
CA ALA A 283 -2.10 -41.71 -17.79
C ALA A 283 -2.35 -40.30 -17.23
N ALA A 284 -3.57 -39.78 -17.37
CA ALA A 284 -3.98 -38.57 -16.68
C ALA A 284 -4.57 -38.90 -15.30
N THR A 285 -4.19 -38.14 -14.27
CA THR A 285 -4.92 -38.13 -13.01
C THR A 285 -6.08 -37.15 -13.12
N GLU A 286 -7.29 -37.68 -13.27
CA GLU A 286 -8.49 -36.88 -13.56
C GLU A 286 -8.78 -35.76 -12.54
N ALA A 287 -8.25 -35.86 -11.32
CA ALA A 287 -8.38 -34.86 -10.28
C ALA A 287 -7.37 -33.70 -10.38
N GLY A 288 -6.25 -33.89 -11.11
CA GLY A 288 -5.10 -32.98 -11.08
C GLY A 288 -4.43 -32.88 -9.71
N PHE A 289 -3.35 -32.12 -9.65
CA PHE A 289 -2.78 -31.72 -8.37
C PHE A 289 -3.49 -30.49 -7.79
N THR A 290 -3.22 -30.19 -6.52
CA THR A 290 -3.77 -29.01 -5.83
C THR A 290 -2.64 -28.14 -5.30
N LEU A 291 -2.66 -26.85 -5.63
CA LEU A 291 -1.86 -25.81 -4.99
C LEU A 291 -2.82 -24.94 -4.17
N GLN A 292 -2.55 -24.82 -2.87
CA GLN A 292 -3.35 -23.99 -1.98
C GLN A 292 -2.50 -23.19 -1.00
N ASN A 293 -2.96 -21.99 -0.67
CA ASN A 293 -2.26 -21.06 0.24
C ASN A 293 -0.87 -20.72 -0.31
N ILE A 294 -0.79 -20.19 -1.53
CA ILE A 294 0.48 -19.91 -2.20
C ILE A 294 0.74 -18.40 -2.24
N THR A 295 1.95 -17.97 -1.88
CA THR A 295 2.41 -16.59 -2.05
C THR A 295 3.53 -16.50 -3.07
N LEU A 296 3.34 -15.68 -4.09
CA LEU A 296 4.31 -15.45 -5.17
C LEU A 296 4.86 -14.02 -5.08
N ILE A 297 6.17 -13.89 -5.05
CA ILE A 297 6.86 -12.62 -4.84
C ILE A 297 7.80 -12.39 -6.01
N GLY A 298 7.46 -11.43 -6.86
CA GLY A 298 8.24 -11.08 -8.04
C GLY A 298 9.48 -10.23 -7.73
N ALA A 299 10.40 -10.22 -8.69
CA ALA A 299 11.62 -9.41 -8.67
C ALA A 299 11.54 -8.15 -9.56
N ASN A 300 10.33 -7.73 -9.95
CA ASN A 300 10.06 -6.69 -10.94
C ASN A 300 10.78 -6.93 -12.29
N THR A 301 10.85 -8.20 -12.68
CA THR A 301 11.39 -8.72 -13.95
C THR A 301 10.25 -9.11 -14.89
N SER A 302 10.57 -9.67 -16.06
CA SER A 302 9.61 -10.29 -16.97
C SER A 302 9.16 -11.70 -16.55
N SER A 303 9.49 -12.12 -15.33
CA SER A 303 9.17 -13.44 -14.80
C SER A 303 7.66 -13.67 -14.70
N LYS A 304 7.22 -14.90 -14.89
CA LYS A 304 5.79 -15.25 -14.95
C LYS A 304 5.25 -15.57 -13.56
N TYR A 305 3.97 -15.23 -13.32
CA TYR A 305 3.25 -15.75 -12.15
C TYR A 305 3.09 -17.27 -12.27
N ALA A 306 2.67 -17.71 -13.46
CA ALA A 306 2.52 -19.13 -13.79
C ALA A 306 2.61 -19.37 -15.30
N ASP A 307 3.31 -20.42 -15.74
CA ASP A 307 3.26 -21.00 -17.09
C ASP A 307 2.52 -22.35 -17.03
N LEU A 308 1.39 -22.47 -17.73
CA LEU A 308 0.46 -23.61 -17.65
C LEU A 308 0.48 -24.37 -18.99
N ARG A 309 1.16 -25.52 -19.06
CA ARG A 309 1.54 -26.16 -20.33
C ARG A 309 1.12 -27.63 -20.41
N ASP A 310 1.27 -28.18 -21.61
CA ASP A 310 1.17 -29.60 -21.94
C ASP A 310 -0.04 -30.39 -21.43
N GLY A 311 -1.22 -29.76 -21.43
CA GLY A 311 -2.48 -30.44 -21.05
C GLY A 311 -2.67 -30.50 -19.53
N LEU A 312 -2.20 -29.48 -18.83
CA LEU A 312 -2.30 -29.33 -17.39
C LEU A 312 -3.72 -29.59 -16.84
N ILE A 313 -3.78 -30.31 -15.72
CA ILE A 313 -4.99 -30.48 -14.89
C ILE A 313 -4.60 -30.09 -13.46
N ALA A 314 -5.17 -29.00 -12.96
CA ALA A 314 -4.77 -28.43 -11.67
C ALA A 314 -5.91 -27.66 -10.97
N ASN A 315 -5.83 -27.62 -9.64
CA ASN A 315 -6.67 -26.79 -8.79
C ASN A 315 -5.80 -25.77 -8.07
N LEU A 316 -6.00 -24.47 -8.37
CA LEU A 316 -5.19 -23.37 -7.87
C LEU A 316 -6.04 -22.46 -6.97
N ASP A 317 -5.90 -22.64 -5.65
CA ASP A 317 -6.74 -21.98 -4.64
C ASP A 317 -5.94 -21.08 -3.71
N ASN A 318 -6.53 -19.95 -3.30
CA ASN A 318 -6.00 -19.05 -2.29
C ASN A 318 -4.55 -18.61 -2.60
N ILE A 319 -4.37 -17.96 -3.75
CA ILE A 319 -3.07 -17.50 -4.23
C ILE A 319 -2.96 -15.98 -4.07
N PHE A 320 -1.84 -15.52 -3.54
CA PHE A 320 -1.52 -14.09 -3.43
C PHE A 320 -0.21 -13.79 -4.15
N ALA A 321 -0.22 -12.79 -5.04
CA ALA A 321 0.97 -12.42 -5.79
C ALA A 321 1.24 -10.91 -5.74
N TYR A 322 2.52 -10.53 -5.64
CA TYR A 322 2.95 -9.13 -5.67
C TYR A 322 4.41 -8.99 -6.13
N GLY A 323 4.83 -7.79 -6.51
CA GLY A 323 6.22 -7.49 -6.88
C GLY A 323 6.62 -7.95 -8.30
N PHE A 324 5.67 -8.38 -9.12
CA PHE A 324 5.93 -8.76 -10.52
C PHE A 324 6.12 -7.52 -11.41
N GLY A 325 6.80 -7.68 -12.55
CA GLY A 325 6.92 -6.62 -13.55
C GLY A 325 5.69 -6.55 -14.47
N VAL A 326 5.65 -5.53 -15.32
CA VAL A 326 4.53 -5.27 -16.26
C VAL A 326 4.28 -6.39 -17.27
N ASP A 327 5.29 -7.24 -17.52
CA ASP A 327 5.21 -8.37 -18.45
C ASP A 327 4.85 -9.70 -17.74
N GLY A 328 4.67 -9.69 -16.41
CA GLY A 328 4.32 -10.89 -15.66
C GLY A 328 2.94 -11.41 -16.05
N ALA A 329 2.83 -12.71 -16.28
CA ALA A 329 1.59 -13.34 -16.75
C ALA A 329 1.25 -14.65 -16.02
N VAL A 330 -0.05 -14.95 -15.96
CA VAL A 330 -0.61 -16.29 -15.84
C VAL A 330 -0.91 -16.74 -17.26
N LYS A 331 -0.12 -17.67 -17.78
CA LYS A 331 -0.07 -17.97 -19.22
C LYS A 331 -0.57 -19.38 -19.49
N ILE A 332 -1.60 -19.50 -20.33
CA ILE A 332 -1.98 -20.78 -20.93
C ILE A 332 -1.09 -21.02 -22.15
N ASN A 333 -0.33 -22.11 -22.14
CA ASN A 333 0.68 -22.38 -23.15
C ASN A 333 0.36 -23.69 -23.87
N GLY A 334 -0.02 -23.59 -25.14
CA GLY A 334 -0.37 -24.75 -25.96
C GLY A 334 -1.86 -25.10 -25.98
N ALA A 335 -2.26 -25.74 -27.09
CA ALA A 335 -3.65 -26.08 -27.38
C ALA A 335 -4.24 -27.15 -26.45
N ASP A 336 -3.40 -27.98 -25.85
CA ASP A 336 -3.84 -29.04 -24.94
C ASP A 336 -4.27 -28.43 -23.60
N SER A 337 -3.47 -27.54 -23.00
CA SER A 337 -3.87 -26.77 -21.80
C SER A 337 -5.08 -25.87 -22.05
N ALA A 338 -5.19 -25.28 -23.25
CA ALA A 338 -6.39 -24.55 -23.68
C ALA A 338 -7.64 -25.42 -23.60
N THR A 339 -7.52 -26.69 -24.01
CA THR A 339 -8.61 -27.66 -24.02
C THR A 339 -9.01 -28.03 -22.60
N GLU A 340 -8.04 -28.24 -21.71
CA GLU A 340 -8.30 -28.54 -20.30
C GLU A 340 -8.91 -27.35 -19.55
N LEU A 341 -8.47 -26.13 -19.84
CA LEU A 341 -9.13 -24.90 -19.36
C LEU A 341 -10.59 -24.85 -19.82
N SER A 342 -10.88 -25.03 -21.12
CA SER A 342 -12.25 -25.03 -21.64
C SER A 342 -13.13 -26.11 -20.98
N ASN A 343 -12.55 -27.23 -20.55
CA ASN A 343 -13.24 -28.33 -19.88
C ASN A 343 -13.38 -28.17 -18.36
N ASP A 344 -13.01 -27.01 -17.80
CA ASP A 344 -13.04 -26.73 -16.35
C ASP A 344 -12.10 -27.63 -15.53
N ARG A 345 -10.99 -28.07 -16.14
CA ARG A 345 -9.98 -28.96 -15.52
C ARG A 345 -8.72 -28.22 -15.07
N ILE A 346 -8.61 -26.95 -15.44
CA ILE A 346 -7.74 -25.96 -14.79
C ILE A 346 -8.66 -25.02 -14.04
N THR A 347 -8.58 -24.99 -12.70
CA THR A 347 -9.47 -24.18 -11.87
C THR A 347 -8.70 -23.14 -11.05
N PHE A 348 -9.29 -21.95 -10.94
CA PHE A 348 -8.78 -20.83 -10.17
C PHE A 348 -9.80 -20.45 -9.10
N SER A 349 -9.35 -20.21 -7.87
CA SER A 349 -10.19 -19.65 -6.81
C SER A 349 -9.39 -18.77 -5.86
N ASN A 350 -9.99 -17.65 -5.43
CA ASN A 350 -9.42 -16.75 -4.42
C ASN A 350 -8.02 -16.22 -4.79
N TRP A 351 -7.84 -15.77 -6.02
CA TRP A 351 -6.60 -15.11 -6.45
C TRP A 351 -6.62 -13.63 -6.09
N GLN A 352 -5.55 -13.14 -5.49
CA GLN A 352 -5.33 -11.73 -5.24
C GLN A 352 -3.98 -11.30 -5.78
N ILE A 353 -3.94 -10.20 -6.49
CA ILE A 353 -2.72 -9.73 -7.16
C ILE A 353 -2.54 -8.23 -6.90
N VAL A 354 -1.37 -7.85 -6.39
CA VAL A 354 -0.91 -6.46 -6.40
C VAL A 354 -0.35 -6.18 -7.78
N LEU A 355 -1.11 -5.46 -8.60
CA LEU A 355 -0.75 -5.18 -9.98
C LEU A 355 0.33 -4.10 -10.08
N PRO A 356 1.26 -4.19 -11.04
CA PRO A 356 2.16 -3.09 -11.38
C PRO A 356 1.38 -1.86 -11.85
N GLU A 357 1.97 -0.68 -11.70
CA GLU A 357 1.36 0.57 -12.15
C GLU A 357 0.98 0.51 -13.64
N GLY A 358 -0.26 0.88 -13.96
CA GLY A 358 -0.78 0.91 -15.33
C GLY A 358 -1.18 -0.44 -15.92
N VAL A 359 -1.06 -1.54 -15.18
CA VAL A 359 -1.48 -2.89 -15.62
C VAL A 359 -2.91 -3.17 -15.17
N LEU A 360 -3.75 -3.66 -16.07
CA LEU A 360 -5.09 -4.13 -15.73
C LEU A 360 -5.04 -5.63 -15.38
N LEU A 361 -5.98 -6.09 -14.56
CA LEU A 361 -6.09 -7.53 -14.25
C LEU A 361 -6.29 -8.38 -15.51
N SER A 362 -6.96 -7.83 -16.52
CA SER A 362 -7.13 -8.48 -17.83
C SER A 362 -5.83 -8.70 -18.59
N ASP A 363 -4.79 -7.91 -18.31
CA ASP A 363 -3.50 -8.02 -18.99
C ASP A 363 -2.65 -9.15 -18.40
N VAL A 364 -2.95 -9.61 -17.18
CA VAL A 364 -2.23 -10.68 -16.48
C VAL A 364 -2.52 -12.06 -17.07
N PHE A 365 -3.75 -12.31 -17.55
CA PHE A 365 -4.14 -13.61 -18.09
C PHE A 365 -3.92 -13.67 -19.60
N THR A 366 -2.99 -14.50 -20.07
CA THR A 366 -2.54 -14.49 -21.46
C THR A 366 -2.41 -15.90 -22.05
N GLY A 367 -2.13 -15.97 -23.35
CA GLY A 367 -1.75 -17.22 -24.03
C GLY A 367 -2.84 -17.83 -24.90
N ASP A 368 -2.77 -19.15 -25.09
CA ASP A 368 -3.60 -19.92 -26.00
C ASP A 368 -4.91 -20.34 -25.31
N TYR A 369 -5.94 -19.47 -25.27
CA TYR A 369 -7.26 -19.84 -24.76
C TYR A 369 -8.40 -19.41 -25.71
N ASN A 370 -9.58 -20.03 -25.57
CA ASN A 370 -10.74 -19.66 -26.38
C ASN A 370 -11.41 -18.41 -25.83
N ALA A 371 -11.90 -17.52 -26.71
CA ALA A 371 -12.61 -16.31 -26.28
C ALA A 371 -13.80 -16.65 -25.35
N GLY A 372 -13.83 -16.02 -24.18
CA GLY A 372 -14.74 -16.28 -23.08
C GLY A 372 -14.12 -17.10 -21.95
N ASP A 373 -13.08 -17.90 -22.19
CA ASP A 373 -12.42 -18.67 -21.13
C ASP A 373 -11.57 -17.79 -20.20
N GLU A 374 -11.21 -16.57 -20.61
CA GLU A 374 -10.55 -15.59 -19.73
C GLU A 374 -11.37 -15.29 -18.47
N SER A 375 -12.71 -15.39 -18.53
CA SER A 375 -13.55 -15.15 -17.36
C SER A 375 -13.33 -16.18 -16.25
N LYS A 376 -12.83 -17.39 -16.58
CA LYS A 376 -12.54 -18.43 -15.57
C LYS A 376 -11.45 -17.99 -14.60
N PHE A 377 -10.50 -17.19 -15.06
CA PHE A 377 -9.51 -16.56 -14.19
C PHE A 377 -10.02 -15.22 -13.65
N LEU A 378 -10.52 -14.33 -14.53
CA LEU A 378 -10.88 -12.96 -14.15
C LEU A 378 -12.04 -12.87 -13.14
N ASP A 379 -12.98 -13.82 -13.15
CA ASP A 379 -14.07 -13.88 -12.16
C ASP A 379 -13.59 -14.40 -10.79
N ASN A 380 -12.41 -15.01 -10.73
CA ASN A 380 -11.82 -15.62 -9.53
C ASN A 380 -10.54 -14.92 -9.05
N ALA A 381 -10.14 -13.84 -9.72
CA ALA A 381 -8.99 -13.01 -9.39
C ALA A 381 -9.43 -11.58 -9.05
N THR A 382 -8.73 -10.93 -8.14
CA THR A 382 -8.99 -9.53 -7.77
C THR A 382 -7.68 -8.77 -7.66
N ALA A 383 -7.64 -7.58 -8.28
CA ALA A 383 -6.56 -6.63 -8.05
C ALA A 383 -6.71 -6.06 -6.63
N VAL A 384 -5.66 -6.18 -5.81
CA VAL A 384 -5.70 -5.73 -4.41
C VAL A 384 -4.50 -4.87 -4.08
N GLY A 385 -4.67 -3.98 -3.10
CA GLY A 385 -3.58 -3.27 -2.47
C GLY A 385 -2.80 -4.10 -1.47
N THR A 386 -3.47 -4.99 -0.74
CA THR A 386 -2.85 -5.92 0.22
C THR A 386 -3.55 -7.27 0.15
N GLY A 387 -2.78 -8.35 0.29
CA GLY A 387 -3.32 -9.71 0.28
C GLY A 387 -4.00 -10.10 1.60
N THR A 388 -5.18 -10.70 1.50
CA THR A 388 -5.83 -11.49 2.55
C THR A 388 -5.76 -13.00 2.25
N THR A 389 -5.31 -13.37 1.05
CA THR A 389 -5.09 -14.75 0.59
C THR A 389 -3.58 -15.08 0.62
N GLY A 390 -3.22 -16.32 0.27
CA GLY A 390 -1.84 -16.77 0.18
C GLY A 390 -1.34 -17.53 1.39
N ALA A 391 -0.01 -17.66 1.48
CA ALA A 391 0.69 -18.41 2.49
C ALA A 391 0.65 -17.74 3.88
N ASP A 392 0.60 -18.54 4.93
CA ASP A 392 0.95 -18.14 6.28
C ASP A 392 2.47 -17.95 6.38
N MET A 393 2.90 -16.68 6.35
CA MET A 393 4.31 -16.32 6.33
C MET A 393 5.03 -16.59 7.66
N ASP A 394 4.30 -16.70 8.78
CA ASP A 394 4.90 -16.85 10.12
C ASP A 394 5.64 -18.18 10.29
N VAL A 395 5.25 -19.21 9.54
CA VAL A 395 5.90 -20.53 9.59
C VAL A 395 7.32 -20.51 9.00
N PHE A 396 7.66 -19.50 8.20
CA PHE A 396 8.95 -19.39 7.51
C PHE A 396 10.01 -18.60 8.28
N ASN A 397 9.73 -18.16 9.51
CA ASN A 397 10.68 -17.39 10.34
C ASN A 397 12.01 -18.09 10.66
N TRP A 398 12.14 -19.39 10.40
CA TRP A 398 13.37 -20.16 10.60
C TRP A 398 14.33 -20.14 9.38
N THR A 399 13.84 -19.69 8.23
CA THR A 399 14.51 -19.76 6.93
C THR A 399 15.70 -18.80 6.83
N LEU A 400 16.68 -19.12 5.98
CA LEU A 400 17.70 -18.18 5.54
C LEU A 400 17.06 -16.97 4.85
N ALA A 401 16.01 -17.19 4.06
CA ALA A 401 15.26 -16.11 3.41
C ALA A 401 14.73 -15.09 4.43
N ALA A 402 14.11 -15.55 5.52
CA ALA A 402 13.66 -14.67 6.60
C ALA A 402 14.84 -13.97 7.31
N ALA A 403 15.92 -14.71 7.59
CA ALA A 403 17.11 -14.17 8.27
C ALA A 403 17.81 -13.05 7.46
N GLU A 404 17.81 -13.15 6.14
CA GLU A 404 18.37 -12.15 5.22
C GLU A 404 17.36 -11.05 4.83
N GLY A 405 16.14 -11.09 5.35
CA GLY A 405 15.08 -10.12 5.03
C GLY A 405 14.59 -10.22 3.58
N ALA A 406 14.69 -11.40 2.98
CA ALA A 406 14.33 -11.67 1.59
C ALA A 406 12.82 -11.79 1.35
N ILE A 407 12.02 -11.89 2.42
CA ILE A 407 10.56 -11.83 2.35
C ILE A 407 10.17 -10.35 2.43
N PRO A 408 10.01 -9.63 1.30
CA PRO A 408 9.53 -8.26 1.35
C PRO A 408 8.15 -8.22 1.99
N THR A 409 7.83 -7.09 2.62
CA THR A 409 6.43 -6.83 2.99
C THR A 409 5.67 -6.60 1.69
N ALA A 410 4.46 -7.16 1.57
CA ALA A 410 3.58 -6.83 0.45
C ALA A 410 3.42 -5.30 0.37
N PRO A 411 3.49 -4.69 -0.83
CA PRO A 411 3.23 -3.26 -0.98
C PRO A 411 1.90 -2.89 -0.33
N LEU A 412 1.83 -1.70 0.26
CA LEU A 412 0.56 -1.13 0.68
C LEU A 412 -0.07 -0.46 -0.55
N GLY A 413 -1.12 -1.06 -1.08
CA GLY A 413 -2.07 -0.37 -1.96
C GLY A 413 -1.83 -0.47 -3.46
N THR A 414 -2.93 -0.43 -4.22
CA THR A 414 -2.89 -0.11 -5.65
C THR A 414 -3.35 1.32 -5.86
N THR A 415 -2.83 1.96 -6.91
CA THR A 415 -3.38 3.24 -7.39
C THR A 415 -4.54 2.98 -8.34
N ILE A 416 -5.75 3.39 -7.96
CA ILE A 416 -6.97 3.21 -8.75
C ILE A 416 -7.34 4.55 -9.41
N THR A 417 -7.31 4.60 -10.74
CA THR A 417 -7.72 5.80 -11.48
C THR A 417 -9.24 5.82 -11.69
N LYS A 418 -9.86 6.98 -11.48
CA LYS A 418 -11.29 7.27 -11.62
C LYS A 418 -11.46 8.46 -12.56
N SER A 419 -12.46 8.39 -13.44
CA SER A 419 -12.73 9.43 -14.44
C SER A 419 -14.22 9.48 -14.78
N GLY A 420 -14.76 10.66 -15.07
CA GLY A 420 -16.12 10.83 -15.57
C GLY A 420 -17.21 10.64 -14.50
N ILE A 421 -18.43 10.37 -14.96
CA ILE A 421 -19.61 10.23 -14.08
C ILE A 421 -19.70 8.80 -13.55
N LEU A 422 -19.79 8.65 -12.22
CA LEU A 422 -20.05 7.36 -11.57
C LEU A 422 -21.45 6.86 -11.95
N THR A 423 -21.55 5.60 -12.35
CA THR A 423 -22.81 5.00 -12.85
C THR A 423 -23.51 4.09 -11.85
N THR A 424 -22.82 3.75 -10.75
CA THR A 424 -23.30 2.96 -9.62
C THR A 424 -22.68 3.50 -8.34
N ASP A 425 -23.28 3.17 -7.19
CA ASP A 425 -22.65 3.43 -5.90
C ASP A 425 -21.24 2.83 -5.85
N GLU A 426 -20.32 3.57 -5.24
CA GLU A 426 -18.94 3.14 -5.05
C GLU A 426 -18.51 3.27 -3.59
N HIS A 427 -17.56 2.42 -3.19
CA HIS A 427 -16.92 2.46 -1.89
C HIS A 427 -15.41 2.47 -2.09
N TRP A 428 -14.76 3.56 -1.68
CA TRP A 428 -13.33 3.77 -1.74
C TRP A 428 -12.71 3.48 -0.37
N THR A 429 -11.72 2.59 -0.33
CA THR A 429 -11.13 2.09 0.92
C THR A 429 -9.75 2.66 1.16
N SER A 430 -9.32 2.74 2.42
CA SER A 430 -7.98 3.23 2.76
C SER A 430 -6.87 2.24 2.42
N ASP A 431 -7.22 1.07 1.87
CA ASP A 431 -6.31 0.09 1.27
C ASP A 431 -5.74 0.55 -0.08
N ASN A 432 -6.26 1.62 -0.68
CA ASN A 432 -5.86 2.09 -2.00
C ASN A 432 -5.60 3.61 -2.01
N ILE A 433 -4.89 4.07 -3.04
CA ILE A 433 -4.82 5.49 -3.41
C ILE A 433 -5.70 5.68 -4.65
N TYR A 434 -6.65 6.62 -4.60
CA TYR A 434 -7.51 6.90 -5.75
C TYR A 434 -6.98 8.12 -6.51
N VAL A 435 -6.93 8.06 -7.84
CA VAL A 435 -6.51 9.17 -8.70
C VAL A 435 -7.70 9.67 -9.51
N LEU A 436 -8.01 10.96 -9.41
CA LEU A 436 -9.03 11.63 -10.22
C LEU A 436 -8.39 12.07 -11.54
N ASP A 437 -8.68 11.35 -12.63
CA ASP A 437 -8.30 11.73 -13.99
C ASP A 437 -9.43 12.56 -14.62
N GLY A 438 -9.23 13.87 -14.63
CA GLY A 438 -10.27 14.85 -14.93
C GLY A 438 -11.33 14.94 -13.83
N LYS A 439 -12.54 15.37 -14.20
CA LYS A 439 -13.65 15.53 -13.26
C LYS A 439 -14.29 14.17 -13.00
N VAL A 440 -14.34 13.78 -11.73
CA VAL A 440 -15.07 12.59 -11.26
C VAL A 440 -16.36 13.06 -10.60
N VAL A 441 -17.49 12.59 -11.12
CA VAL A 441 -18.82 13.13 -10.76
C VAL A 441 -19.65 12.07 -10.06
N ILE A 442 -20.14 12.40 -8.87
CA ILE A 442 -21.17 11.65 -8.15
C ILE A 442 -22.53 12.19 -8.63
N GLY A 443 -23.17 11.46 -9.55
CA GLY A 443 -24.43 11.89 -10.18
C GLY A 443 -25.68 11.66 -9.32
N ASP A 444 -26.83 12.17 -9.79
CA ASP A 444 -28.13 12.00 -9.13
C ASP A 444 -28.44 10.54 -8.78
N GLY A 445 -28.71 10.29 -7.49
CA GLY A 445 -29.04 8.97 -6.95
C GLY A 445 -27.84 8.05 -6.73
N ILE A 446 -26.61 8.53 -6.92
CA ILE A 446 -25.37 7.79 -6.67
C ILE A 446 -24.78 8.21 -5.32
N THR A 447 -24.31 7.23 -4.55
CA THR A 447 -23.55 7.46 -3.32
C THR A 447 -22.09 7.03 -3.51
N LEU A 448 -21.15 7.93 -3.18
CA LEU A 448 -19.75 7.57 -2.97
C LEU A 448 -19.45 7.51 -1.47
N THR A 449 -19.00 6.36 -0.99
CA THR A 449 -18.50 6.20 0.39
C THR A 449 -16.98 6.16 0.39
N ILE A 450 -16.32 6.90 1.29
CA ILE A 450 -14.85 6.92 1.43
C ILE A 450 -14.48 6.58 2.87
N ASP A 451 -13.66 5.55 3.07
CA ASP A 451 -13.22 5.10 4.39
C ASP A 451 -12.21 6.07 5.03
N PRO A 452 -12.14 6.13 6.38
CA PRO A 452 -11.08 6.84 7.09
C PRO A 452 -9.67 6.44 6.63
N GLY A 453 -8.81 7.44 6.46
CA GLY A 453 -7.40 7.25 6.06
C GLY A 453 -7.19 7.09 4.55
N THR A 454 -8.25 7.17 3.74
CA THR A 454 -8.14 7.09 2.29
C THR A 454 -7.45 8.34 1.72
N ILE A 455 -6.55 8.12 0.75
CA ILE A 455 -5.88 9.18 0.00
C ILE A 455 -6.49 9.25 -1.40
N VAL A 456 -6.89 10.44 -1.80
CA VAL A 456 -7.41 10.77 -3.13
C VAL A 456 -6.51 11.83 -3.75
N LYS A 457 -6.04 11.62 -4.97
CA LYS A 457 -5.11 12.50 -5.68
C LYS A 457 -5.73 13.04 -6.97
N GLY A 458 -5.73 14.34 -7.19
CA GLY A 458 -6.06 14.95 -8.47
C GLY A 458 -4.90 14.79 -9.46
N ALA A 459 -5.18 14.26 -10.65
CA ALA A 459 -4.22 14.25 -11.76
C ALA A 459 -3.98 15.67 -12.29
N GLU A 460 -2.79 15.91 -12.84
CA GLU A 460 -2.46 17.20 -13.45
C GLU A 460 -3.41 17.50 -14.64
N GLY A 461 -3.94 18.72 -14.68
CA GLY A 461 -4.78 19.22 -15.76
C GLY A 461 -4.75 20.74 -15.79
N LEU A 462 -4.94 21.34 -16.97
CA LEU A 462 -4.99 22.80 -17.13
C LEU A 462 -6.36 23.23 -17.66
N GLU A 463 -6.78 24.44 -17.31
CA GLU A 463 -8.05 25.01 -17.75
C GLU A 463 -9.22 24.03 -17.47
N SER A 464 -10.13 23.82 -18.41
CA SER A 464 -11.28 22.92 -18.24
C SER A 464 -10.92 21.45 -18.00
N LEU A 465 -9.66 21.04 -18.24
CA LEU A 465 -9.17 19.69 -18.00
C LEU A 465 -8.68 19.45 -16.57
N ALA A 466 -8.72 20.46 -15.70
CA ALA A 466 -8.43 20.31 -14.28
C ALA A 466 -9.26 19.18 -13.65
N SER A 467 -8.58 18.32 -12.89
CA SER A 467 -9.22 17.24 -12.12
C SER A 467 -9.94 17.79 -10.90
N ALA A 468 -11.09 17.23 -10.56
CA ALA A 468 -11.88 17.62 -9.40
C ALA A 468 -12.84 16.50 -8.99
N LEU A 469 -13.23 16.46 -7.72
CA LEU A 469 -14.38 15.65 -7.29
C LEU A 469 -15.63 16.54 -7.27
N VAL A 470 -16.68 16.13 -7.97
CA VAL A 470 -17.93 16.87 -8.08
C VAL A 470 -19.08 16.05 -7.52
N VAL A 471 -19.79 16.60 -6.53
CA VAL A 471 -21.08 16.10 -6.07
C VAL A 471 -22.16 16.88 -6.81
N ASP A 472 -22.78 16.26 -7.82
CA ASP A 472 -23.88 16.85 -8.58
C ASP A 472 -25.18 16.84 -7.76
N GLN A 473 -26.17 17.63 -8.15
CA GLN A 473 -27.46 17.70 -7.45
C GLN A 473 -28.13 16.33 -7.34
N GLY A 474 -28.31 15.85 -6.10
CA GLY A 474 -28.89 14.55 -5.79
C GLY A 474 -27.87 13.40 -5.68
N GLY A 475 -26.59 13.66 -5.95
CA GLY A 475 -25.49 12.80 -5.54
C GLY A 475 -25.19 12.94 -4.04
N VAL A 476 -24.57 11.92 -3.46
CA VAL A 476 -24.23 11.89 -2.03
C VAL A 476 -22.76 11.49 -1.83
N LEU A 477 -22.00 12.32 -1.11
CA LEU A 477 -20.65 11.99 -0.66
C LEU A 477 -20.63 11.65 0.83
N LEU A 478 -20.25 10.42 1.18
CA LEU A 478 -20.04 9.99 2.57
C LEU A 478 -18.54 9.85 2.83
N ALA A 479 -17.89 10.96 3.21
CA ALA A 479 -16.47 11.04 3.55
C ALA A 479 -16.32 11.31 5.05
N GLU A 480 -16.25 10.24 5.85
CA GLU A 480 -16.19 10.29 7.31
C GLU A 480 -14.85 9.77 7.82
N GLY A 481 -13.82 10.62 7.82
CA GLY A 481 -12.53 10.33 8.43
C GLY A 481 -12.55 10.34 9.96
N THR A 482 -11.37 10.23 10.57
CA THR A 482 -11.17 10.37 12.02
C THR A 482 -9.96 11.25 12.32
N PRO A 483 -9.78 11.78 13.56
CA PRO A 483 -8.61 12.58 13.92
C PRO A 483 -7.26 11.88 13.66
N THR A 484 -7.22 10.54 13.71
CA THR A 484 -6.00 9.76 13.50
C THR A 484 -5.88 9.18 12.08
N GLN A 485 -6.97 9.18 11.33
CA GLN A 485 -7.06 8.68 9.96
C GLN A 485 -7.96 9.63 9.16
N PRO A 486 -7.51 10.87 8.92
CA PRO A 486 -8.26 11.80 8.09
C PRO A 486 -8.31 11.30 6.64
N ILE A 487 -9.34 11.67 5.91
CA ILE A 487 -9.37 11.49 4.45
C ILE A 487 -8.60 12.65 3.83
N ILE A 488 -7.67 12.36 2.92
CA ILE A 488 -6.78 13.37 2.34
C ILE A 488 -7.02 13.46 0.84
N PHE A 489 -7.44 14.63 0.37
CA PHE A 489 -7.45 15.04 -1.02
C PHE A 489 -6.21 15.89 -1.31
N THR A 490 -5.43 15.54 -2.32
CA THR A 490 -4.18 16.23 -2.69
C THR A 490 -3.88 16.08 -4.19
N SER A 491 -2.69 16.45 -4.66
CA SER A 491 -2.24 16.24 -6.04
C SER A 491 -1.48 14.92 -6.22
N VAL A 492 -1.45 14.37 -7.44
CA VAL A 492 -0.52 13.28 -7.82
C VAL A 492 0.95 13.66 -7.61
N LEU A 493 1.28 14.96 -7.60
CA LEU A 493 2.61 15.47 -7.30
C LEU A 493 2.97 15.40 -5.81
N ASP A 494 1.98 15.15 -4.95
CA ASP A 494 2.21 14.90 -3.54
C ASP A 494 2.70 13.48 -3.33
N GLY A 495 3.96 13.33 -2.92
CA GLY A 495 4.62 12.06 -2.61
C GLY A 495 4.10 11.38 -1.34
N ILE A 496 2.91 11.75 -0.86
CA ILE A 496 2.22 11.07 0.23
C ILE A 496 1.90 9.62 -0.17
N GLU A 497 2.24 8.68 0.70
CA GLU A 497 1.96 7.25 0.56
C GLU A 497 0.84 6.83 1.52
N GLN A 498 0.26 5.66 1.28
CA GLN A 498 -0.82 5.12 2.09
C GLN A 498 -0.45 5.04 3.58
N GLY A 499 -1.40 5.41 4.44
CA GLY A 499 -1.22 5.44 5.90
C GLY A 499 -0.44 6.65 6.42
N GLN A 500 0.09 7.50 5.54
CA GLN A 500 0.70 8.77 5.93
C GLN A 500 -0.35 9.88 6.04
N THR A 501 -0.07 10.88 6.87
CA THR A 501 -0.90 12.08 7.02
C THR A 501 -0.22 13.35 6.52
N THR A 502 1.06 13.26 6.15
CA THR A 502 1.89 14.38 5.68
C THR A 502 2.57 13.97 4.37
N GLY A 503 2.52 14.87 3.39
CA GLY A 503 3.05 14.65 2.06
C GLY A 503 4.43 15.30 1.85
N THR A 504 4.84 15.41 0.58
CA THR A 504 6.12 16.05 0.20
C THR A 504 5.97 17.50 -0.23
N LEU A 505 4.75 17.94 -0.51
CA LEU A 505 4.45 19.31 -0.93
C LEU A 505 4.37 20.25 0.28
N SER A 506 4.51 21.54 -0.01
CA SER A 506 4.52 22.63 0.96
C SER A 506 3.41 23.63 0.67
N ILE A 507 3.21 24.59 1.58
CA ILE A 507 2.21 25.66 1.41
C ILE A 507 2.46 26.60 0.22
N SER A 508 3.62 26.52 -0.45
CA SER A 508 3.88 27.26 -1.69
C SER A 508 3.46 26.51 -2.96
N ASP A 509 3.09 25.24 -2.83
CA ASP A 509 2.67 24.41 -3.95
C ASP A 509 1.14 24.47 -4.05
N THR A 510 0.62 25.35 -4.92
CA THR A 510 -0.83 25.64 -5.03
C THR A 510 -1.32 25.39 -6.46
N GLY A 511 -2.64 25.21 -6.63
CA GLY A 511 -3.27 25.11 -7.96
C GLY A 511 -2.88 23.87 -8.75
N LEU A 512 -2.57 22.76 -8.07
CA LEU A 512 -2.10 21.54 -8.71
C LEU A 512 -3.25 20.62 -9.17
N TRP A 513 -4.46 20.88 -8.71
CA TRP A 513 -5.71 20.26 -9.13
C TRP A 513 -6.89 21.18 -8.76
N GLY A 514 -8.11 20.81 -9.10
CA GLY A 514 -9.32 21.61 -8.88
C GLY A 514 -9.68 21.77 -7.41
N GLY A 515 -10.08 20.68 -6.76
CA GLY A 515 -10.67 20.72 -5.42
C GLY A 515 -11.91 19.86 -5.33
N VAL A 516 -12.74 20.12 -4.32
CA VAL A 516 -14.01 19.42 -4.10
C VAL A 516 -15.18 20.38 -4.30
N ILE A 517 -16.11 20.02 -5.17
CA ILE A 517 -17.29 20.82 -5.49
C ILE A 517 -18.54 20.08 -5.01
N VAL A 518 -19.39 20.74 -4.22
CA VAL A 518 -20.66 20.18 -3.72
C VAL A 518 -21.82 21.06 -4.17
N LEU A 519 -22.71 20.50 -4.98
CA LEU A 519 -23.86 21.21 -5.56
C LEU A 519 -25.17 20.65 -4.99
N GLY A 520 -25.87 21.49 -4.22
CA GLY A 520 -27.13 21.15 -3.58
C GLY A 520 -28.33 21.86 -4.19
N LYS A 521 -29.51 21.57 -3.63
CA LYS A 521 -30.83 22.07 -4.05
C LYS A 521 -31.39 23.17 -3.14
N ALA A 522 -30.57 23.73 -2.25
CA ALA A 522 -30.98 24.80 -1.36
C ALA A 522 -31.09 26.15 -2.09
N PRO A 523 -31.89 27.10 -1.56
CA PRO A 523 -32.07 28.40 -2.19
C PRO A 523 -30.78 29.20 -2.34
N ILE A 524 -30.67 29.91 -3.47
CA ILE A 524 -29.58 30.83 -3.82
C ILE A 524 -30.14 32.19 -4.21
N SER A 525 -29.30 33.21 -4.27
CA SER A 525 -29.68 34.54 -4.74
C SER A 525 -28.74 35.04 -5.83
N VAL A 526 -29.13 34.77 -7.07
CA VAL A 526 -28.34 35.07 -8.27
C VAL A 526 -29.02 36.11 -9.17
N ASN A 527 -28.21 36.73 -10.01
CA ASN A 527 -28.67 37.67 -11.03
C ASN A 527 -29.85 37.14 -11.86
N GLY A 528 -30.92 37.93 -11.94
CA GLY A 528 -32.13 37.61 -12.74
C GLY A 528 -33.17 36.75 -12.01
N ASP A 529 -32.98 36.48 -10.72
CA ASP A 529 -33.92 35.74 -9.86
C ASP A 529 -34.28 34.35 -10.42
N VAL A 530 -33.29 33.65 -10.97
CA VAL A 530 -33.44 32.26 -11.43
C VAL A 530 -33.33 31.28 -10.25
N GLU A 531 -33.99 30.12 -10.36
CA GLU A 531 -34.02 29.11 -9.30
C GLU A 531 -32.70 28.33 -9.20
N THR A 532 -32.06 28.07 -10.34
CA THR A 532 -30.77 27.39 -10.44
C THR A 532 -29.80 28.20 -11.28
N ALA A 533 -28.51 28.07 -10.98
CA ALA A 533 -27.42 28.67 -11.72
C ALA A 533 -26.36 27.61 -12.09
N GLN A 534 -25.50 27.97 -13.03
CA GLN A 534 -24.31 27.17 -13.36
C GLN A 534 -23.17 27.60 -12.43
N ILE A 535 -22.56 26.64 -11.75
CA ILE A 535 -21.37 26.91 -10.93
C ILE A 535 -20.18 27.23 -11.84
N GLU A 536 -19.33 28.13 -11.39
CA GLU A 536 -18.01 28.31 -11.98
C GLU A 536 -17.14 27.07 -11.83
N GLY A 537 -16.03 27.00 -12.57
CA GLY A 537 -15.19 25.80 -12.59
C GLY A 537 -15.71 24.67 -13.50
N ILE A 538 -17.01 24.68 -13.83
CA ILE A 538 -17.69 23.67 -14.65
C ILE A 538 -18.23 24.29 -15.95
N PRO A 539 -17.84 23.78 -17.14
CA PRO A 539 -18.33 24.28 -18.43
C PRO A 539 -19.87 24.30 -18.51
N ALA A 540 -20.44 25.37 -19.09
CA ALA A 540 -21.88 25.59 -19.14
C ALA A 540 -22.67 24.56 -20.00
N ASP A 541 -21.99 23.74 -20.79
CA ASP A 541 -22.59 22.63 -21.55
C ASP A 541 -22.60 21.30 -20.77
N GLU A 542 -21.96 21.25 -19.61
CA GLU A 542 -22.00 20.10 -18.71
C GLU A 542 -23.24 20.13 -17.82
N THR A 543 -23.95 19.01 -17.74
CA THR A 543 -25.22 18.93 -17.01
C THR A 543 -25.04 18.85 -15.49
N TYR A 544 -23.84 18.49 -15.02
CA TYR A 544 -23.50 18.24 -13.62
C TYR A 544 -22.91 19.48 -12.90
N GLY A 545 -23.17 20.68 -13.42
CA GLY A 545 -22.71 21.95 -12.84
C GLY A 545 -23.85 22.87 -12.38
N GLN A 546 -25.09 22.38 -12.35
CA GLN A 546 -26.22 23.17 -11.86
C GLN A 546 -26.28 23.12 -10.34
N TYR A 547 -26.58 24.25 -9.70
CA TYR A 547 -26.84 24.34 -8.26
C TYR A 547 -27.99 25.27 -7.95
N GLY A 548 -28.49 25.22 -6.72
CA GLY A 548 -29.62 26.01 -6.26
C GLY A 548 -30.94 25.27 -6.37
N GLY A 549 -31.98 25.81 -5.75
CA GLY A 549 -33.31 25.20 -5.78
C GLY A 549 -34.23 25.74 -4.70
N THR A 550 -35.16 24.89 -4.27
CA THR A 550 -36.20 25.25 -3.30
C THR A 550 -36.16 24.42 -2.02
N ASP A 551 -35.14 23.56 -1.86
CA ASP A 551 -35.03 22.65 -0.73
C ASP A 551 -33.92 23.08 0.25
N PRO A 552 -34.23 23.93 1.25
CA PRO A 552 -33.25 24.34 2.26
C PRO A 552 -32.79 23.18 3.17
N ALA A 553 -33.41 22.00 3.09
CA ALA A 553 -33.03 20.83 3.85
C ALA A 553 -32.35 19.77 2.96
N ASP A 554 -31.91 20.13 1.75
CA ASP A 554 -31.20 19.19 0.86
C ASP A 554 -30.01 18.53 1.56
N TYR A 555 -29.81 17.24 1.26
CA TYR A 555 -28.76 16.41 1.84
C TYR A 555 -27.80 15.94 0.75
N SER A 556 -26.60 16.51 0.75
CA SER A 556 -25.52 16.20 -0.19
C SER A 556 -24.46 15.25 0.41
N GLY A 557 -24.61 14.88 1.69
CA GLY A 557 -23.75 13.90 2.36
C GLY A 557 -23.08 14.39 3.65
N ILE A 558 -21.94 13.77 3.96
CA ILE A 558 -21.12 14.03 5.15
C ILE A 558 -19.66 14.22 4.71
N ILE A 559 -19.06 15.34 5.12
CA ILE A 559 -17.65 15.65 4.93
C ILE A 559 -17.07 15.91 6.32
N LYS A 560 -16.38 14.92 6.88
CA LYS A 560 -15.89 14.97 8.26
C LYS A 560 -14.47 14.44 8.44
N TYR A 561 -13.61 15.18 9.14
CA TYR A 561 -12.16 14.92 9.24
C TYR A 561 -11.53 14.75 7.86
N VAL A 562 -11.75 15.75 7.00
CA VAL A 562 -11.30 15.78 5.60
C VAL A 562 -10.29 16.90 5.42
N SER A 563 -9.16 16.56 4.82
CA SER A 563 -8.08 17.46 4.47
C SER A 563 -8.02 17.64 2.95
N ILE A 564 -8.19 18.86 2.46
CA ILE A 564 -8.12 19.20 1.04
C ILE A 564 -6.91 20.10 0.82
N ARG A 565 -5.96 19.66 -0.01
CA ARG A 565 -4.64 20.29 -0.12
C ARG A 565 -4.28 20.60 -1.56
N HIS A 566 -3.56 21.69 -1.77
CA HIS A 566 -2.90 22.03 -3.04
C HIS A 566 -3.87 22.15 -4.25
N GLY A 567 -5.16 22.41 -3.99
CA GLY A 567 -6.19 22.60 -5.01
C GLY A 567 -6.21 24.03 -5.54
N GLY A 568 -7.37 24.46 -6.06
CA GLY A 568 -7.62 25.88 -6.27
C GLY A 568 -7.33 26.38 -7.68
N ILE A 569 -7.23 25.47 -8.65
CA ILE A 569 -6.65 25.84 -9.94
C ILE A 569 -7.51 26.87 -10.68
N THR A 570 -6.86 27.97 -11.10
CA THR A 570 -7.48 28.99 -11.94
C THR A 570 -7.66 28.45 -13.37
N ILE A 571 -8.89 28.38 -13.87
CA ILE A 571 -9.18 27.80 -15.20
C ILE A 571 -9.61 28.83 -16.25
N GLY A 572 -9.75 30.10 -15.86
CA GLY A 572 -10.07 31.24 -16.72
C GLY A 572 -9.79 32.55 -16.00
N GLN A 573 -10.23 33.67 -16.58
CA GLN A 573 -10.33 34.91 -15.82
C GLN A 573 -11.73 34.94 -15.20
N ASP A 574 -11.83 35.09 -13.88
CA ASP A 574 -13.09 35.08 -13.14
C ASP A 574 -13.85 33.76 -13.39
N ASN A 575 -13.10 32.65 -13.43
CA ASN A 575 -13.61 31.29 -13.51
C ASN A 575 -12.59 30.31 -12.90
N GLU A 576 -12.82 29.92 -11.65
CA GLU A 576 -11.90 29.17 -10.83
C GLU A 576 -12.58 27.90 -10.24
N ILE A 577 -11.78 27.04 -9.60
CA ILE A 577 -12.29 25.97 -8.73
C ILE A 577 -11.64 26.18 -7.37
N ASN A 578 -12.42 26.24 -6.31
CA ASN A 578 -11.93 26.51 -4.95
C ASN A 578 -11.48 25.23 -4.24
N GLY A 579 -10.90 25.38 -3.05
CA GLY A 579 -10.51 24.22 -2.24
C GLY A 579 -11.73 23.38 -1.91
N LEU A 580 -12.73 24.03 -1.31
CA LEU A 580 -14.08 23.50 -1.14
C LEU A 580 -15.12 24.49 -1.66
N THR A 581 -15.77 24.16 -2.76
CA THR A 581 -16.87 24.94 -3.35
C THR A 581 -18.21 24.40 -2.88
N LEU A 582 -19.06 25.26 -2.30
CA LEU A 582 -20.38 24.89 -1.76
C LEU A 582 -21.49 25.67 -2.47
N GLY A 583 -22.06 25.11 -3.53
CA GLY A 583 -23.15 25.71 -4.28
C GLY A 583 -24.53 25.25 -3.81
N GLY A 584 -25.32 26.13 -3.20
CA GLY A 584 -26.71 25.83 -2.82
C GLY A 584 -26.84 24.61 -1.90
N VAL A 585 -25.89 24.39 -0.98
CA VAL A 585 -25.87 23.21 -0.11
C VAL A 585 -26.90 23.36 1.03
N GLY A 586 -27.65 22.30 1.29
CA GLY A 586 -28.74 22.29 2.27
C GLY A 586 -28.31 22.05 3.71
N SER A 587 -29.20 22.38 4.64
CA SER A 587 -28.96 22.32 6.09
C SER A 587 -28.92 20.92 6.70
N GLU A 588 -29.31 19.87 5.95
CA GLU A 588 -29.14 18.48 6.39
C GLU A 588 -27.75 17.91 6.06
N THR A 589 -27.02 18.52 5.12
CA THR A 589 -25.60 18.18 4.83
C THR A 589 -24.73 18.48 6.05
N ILE A 590 -23.80 17.56 6.36
CA ILE A 590 -22.89 17.70 7.51
C ILE A 590 -21.49 18.02 6.99
N ILE A 591 -20.96 19.19 7.35
CA ILE A 591 -19.56 19.56 7.13
C ILE A 591 -18.96 19.91 8.48
N ASP A 592 -18.04 19.07 8.94
CA ASP A 592 -17.51 19.15 10.30
C ASP A 592 -16.05 18.72 10.37
N HIS A 593 -15.14 19.50 10.95
CA HIS A 593 -13.70 19.18 10.97
C HIS A 593 -13.12 19.04 9.56
N VAL A 594 -13.02 20.15 8.85
CA VAL A 594 -12.38 20.22 7.53
C VAL A 594 -11.16 21.13 7.58
N GLU A 595 -10.09 20.76 6.87
CA GLU A 595 -8.97 21.65 6.61
C GLU A 595 -8.77 21.84 5.10
N ILE A 596 -8.53 23.07 4.68
CA ILE A 596 -8.14 23.44 3.33
C ILE A 596 -6.76 24.09 3.40
N VAL A 597 -5.79 23.56 2.66
CA VAL A 597 -4.39 24.01 2.73
C VAL A 597 -3.83 24.28 1.34
N ALA A 598 -3.11 25.40 1.19
CA ALA A 598 -2.35 25.72 -0.02
C ALA A 598 -3.21 25.77 -1.29
N ASN A 599 -4.41 26.33 -1.20
CA ASN A 599 -5.27 26.52 -2.36
C ASN A 599 -4.77 27.68 -3.21
N GLN A 600 -4.83 27.60 -4.55
CA GLN A 600 -4.45 28.74 -5.40
C GLN A 600 -5.49 29.86 -5.39
N ASP A 601 -6.75 29.52 -5.15
CA ASP A 601 -7.87 30.46 -5.05
C ASP A 601 -8.43 30.44 -3.62
N ASP A 602 -9.76 30.47 -3.44
CA ASP A 602 -10.36 30.51 -2.12
C ASP A 602 -10.20 29.23 -1.31
N GLY A 603 -10.15 29.38 0.01
CA GLY A 603 -10.19 28.23 0.91
C GLY A 603 -11.52 27.49 0.82
N ILE A 604 -12.57 28.13 1.32
CA ILE A 604 -13.95 27.67 1.20
C ILE A 604 -14.79 28.80 0.64
N GLU A 605 -15.53 28.52 -0.42
CA GLU A 605 -16.47 29.47 -1.00
C GLU A 605 -17.91 28.95 -0.94
N PHE A 606 -18.82 29.81 -0.53
CA PHE A 606 -20.25 29.53 -0.41
C PHE A 606 -21.02 30.31 -1.47
N PHE A 607 -21.68 29.60 -2.38
CA PHE A 607 -22.64 30.19 -3.32
C PHE A 607 -24.06 29.91 -2.85
N GLY A 608 -24.57 30.80 -1.99
CA GLY A 608 -25.90 30.67 -1.40
C GLY A 608 -26.05 29.43 -0.49
N GLY A 609 -27.28 28.96 -0.31
CA GLY A 609 -27.57 27.77 0.50
C GLY A 609 -27.75 28.03 2.00
N THR A 610 -27.84 26.93 2.75
CA THR A 610 -28.30 26.90 4.16
C THR A 610 -27.48 25.94 5.04
N VAL A 611 -26.44 25.32 4.49
CA VAL A 611 -25.57 24.37 5.21
C VAL A 611 -24.94 25.01 6.44
N ASN A 612 -24.86 24.28 7.55
CA ASN A 612 -24.05 24.71 8.69
C ASN A 612 -22.70 24.00 8.62
N VAL A 613 -21.63 24.74 8.90
CA VAL A 613 -20.26 24.23 8.92
C VAL A 613 -19.69 24.40 10.32
N SER A 614 -19.09 23.36 10.87
CA SER A 614 -18.37 23.43 12.14
C SER A 614 -16.91 23.00 12.01
N ASN A 615 -16.02 23.63 12.79
CA ASN A 615 -14.60 23.23 12.84
C ASN A 615 -13.94 23.28 11.46
N ALA A 616 -13.94 24.44 10.80
CA ALA A 616 -13.30 24.65 9.50
C ALA A 616 -11.98 25.42 9.63
N LEU A 617 -10.91 24.92 9.02
CA LEU A 617 -9.61 25.58 8.97
C LEU A 617 -9.19 25.83 7.52
N VAL A 618 -8.75 27.05 7.23
CA VAL A 618 -8.13 27.41 5.96
C VAL A 618 -6.71 27.91 6.24
N TRP A 619 -5.73 27.42 5.48
CA TRP A 619 -4.34 27.82 5.61
C TRP A 619 -3.68 28.07 4.25
N SER A 620 -3.16 29.29 4.08
CA SER A 620 -2.34 29.69 2.94
C SER A 620 -3.03 29.54 1.58
N GLN A 621 -4.29 29.95 1.52
CA GLN A 621 -5.03 30.11 0.27
C GLN A 621 -4.55 31.34 -0.53
N GLY A 622 -4.75 31.35 -1.84
CA GLY A 622 -4.22 32.37 -2.72
C GLY A 622 -5.09 33.61 -2.83
N ASP A 623 -6.40 33.48 -2.63
CA ASP A 623 -7.32 34.62 -2.52
C ASP A 623 -7.95 34.67 -1.12
N ASP A 624 -9.23 34.36 -0.96
CA ASP A 624 -9.96 34.57 0.27
C ASP A 624 -10.14 33.32 1.13
N GLY A 625 -10.02 33.49 2.44
CA GLY A 625 -10.07 32.39 3.40
C GLY A 625 -11.42 31.71 3.41
N PHE A 626 -12.42 32.44 3.92
CA PHE A 626 -13.83 32.12 3.76
C PHE A 626 -14.47 33.18 2.88
N ASP A 627 -14.94 32.79 1.71
CA ASP A 627 -15.73 33.63 0.82
C ASP A 627 -17.21 33.20 0.85
N LEU A 628 -18.11 34.16 1.03
CA LEU A 628 -19.53 33.93 1.20
C LEU A 628 -20.34 34.85 0.28
N ASP A 629 -21.03 34.25 -0.69
CA ASP A 629 -21.79 34.97 -1.71
C ASP A 629 -23.26 34.46 -1.82
N GLN A 630 -24.05 35.18 -2.61
CA GLN A 630 -25.38 34.80 -3.10
C GLN A 630 -26.40 34.50 -1.99
N ALA A 631 -26.28 35.27 -0.91
CA ALA A 631 -27.13 35.18 0.28
C ALA A 631 -27.14 33.81 0.95
N TYR A 632 -25.97 33.20 1.13
CA TYR A 632 -25.79 32.13 2.10
C TYR A 632 -26.43 32.51 3.45
N SER A 633 -27.06 31.53 4.10
CA SER A 633 -27.89 31.77 5.29
C SER A 633 -27.70 30.74 6.40
N GLY A 634 -26.62 29.98 6.34
CA GLY A 634 -26.23 29.03 7.37
C GLY A 634 -25.38 29.67 8.48
N THR A 635 -24.80 28.81 9.32
CA THR A 635 -23.85 29.18 10.37
C THR A 635 -22.52 28.50 10.14
N LEU A 636 -21.43 29.27 10.18
CA LEU A 636 -20.08 28.76 10.34
C LEU A 636 -19.65 28.96 11.80
N ASP A 637 -19.41 27.85 12.50
CA ASP A 637 -19.02 27.81 13.90
C ASP A 637 -17.62 27.21 14.08
N ASN A 638 -16.81 27.83 14.93
CA ASN A 638 -15.44 27.39 15.23
C ASN A 638 -14.54 27.36 13.98
N GLY A 639 -14.27 28.52 13.39
CA GLY A 639 -13.48 28.64 12.16
C GLY A 639 -12.08 29.22 12.38
N VAL A 640 -11.08 28.79 11.60
CA VAL A 640 -9.72 29.33 11.63
C VAL A 640 -9.27 29.69 10.22
N VAL A 641 -8.72 30.89 10.04
CA VAL A 641 -8.05 31.28 8.80
C VAL A 641 -6.62 31.70 9.11
N ILE A 642 -5.66 31.10 8.41
CA ILE A 642 -4.24 31.37 8.53
C ILE A 642 -3.72 31.84 7.18
N LEU A 643 -3.40 33.13 7.07
CA LEU A 643 -3.05 33.73 5.78
C LEU A 643 -1.65 33.33 5.31
N GLY A 644 -1.53 33.16 4.00
CA GLY A 644 -0.27 32.98 3.27
C GLY A 644 0.21 34.31 2.66
N SER A 645 1.34 34.28 1.96
CA SER A 645 1.88 35.51 1.34
C SER A 645 1.03 36.06 0.19
N GLU A 646 0.24 35.20 -0.45
CA GLU A 646 -0.58 35.56 -1.60
C GLU A 646 -2.02 35.92 -1.23
N SER A 647 -2.52 35.51 -0.05
CA SER A 647 -3.92 35.70 0.37
C SER A 647 -4.39 37.16 0.35
N ASP A 648 -5.61 37.44 -0.13
CA ASP A 648 -6.19 38.80 -0.10
C ASP A 648 -6.91 39.10 1.21
N SER A 649 -7.94 38.33 1.58
CA SER A 649 -8.74 38.55 2.79
C SER A 649 -8.89 37.27 3.61
N ALA A 650 -9.00 37.43 4.92
CA ALA A 650 -9.36 36.30 5.78
C ALA A 650 -10.85 35.95 5.65
N LEU A 651 -11.69 36.98 5.50
CA LEU A 651 -13.12 36.86 5.27
C LEU A 651 -13.50 37.76 4.09
N GLU A 652 -14.10 37.19 3.07
CA GLU A 652 -14.81 37.92 2.02
C GLU A 652 -16.30 37.58 2.12
N MET A 653 -17.15 38.60 2.08
CA MET A 653 -18.54 38.46 2.49
C MET A 653 -19.44 39.38 1.68
N ASP A 654 -20.22 38.77 0.81
CA ASP A 654 -21.12 39.41 -0.13
C ASP A 654 -22.60 39.18 0.19
N GLY A 655 -23.40 40.10 -0.32
CA GLY A 655 -24.85 40.04 -0.20
C GLY A 655 -25.51 39.23 -1.31
N PRO A 656 -26.83 39.34 -1.46
CA PRO A 656 -27.54 38.74 -2.59
C PRO A 656 -27.20 39.44 -3.91
N GLU A 657 -26.87 38.69 -4.96
CA GLU A 657 -26.86 39.24 -6.32
C GLU A 657 -28.28 39.43 -6.88
N GLY A 658 -29.22 38.59 -6.43
CA GLY A 658 -30.63 38.62 -6.79
C GLY A 658 -31.48 39.49 -5.85
N SER A 659 -32.79 39.48 -6.06
CA SER A 659 -33.74 40.15 -5.15
C SER A 659 -34.12 39.30 -3.93
N ALA A 660 -33.74 38.02 -3.92
CA ALA A 660 -33.98 37.10 -2.83
C ALA A 660 -32.95 37.31 -1.71
N ALA A 661 -33.29 38.12 -0.71
CA ALA A 661 -32.49 38.21 0.51
C ALA A 661 -33.09 37.33 1.61
N THR A 662 -32.26 36.56 2.32
CA THR A 662 -32.67 36.02 3.61
C THR A 662 -32.57 37.13 4.65
N GLU A 663 -33.70 37.49 5.26
CA GLU A 663 -33.72 38.60 6.22
C GLU A 663 -32.86 38.35 7.47
N ALA A 664 -32.46 37.10 7.70
CA ALA A 664 -31.61 36.68 8.82
C ALA A 664 -30.10 36.79 8.53
N GLY A 665 -29.69 36.78 7.25
CA GLY A 665 -28.29 36.65 6.85
C GLY A 665 -27.65 35.33 7.29
N PHE A 666 -26.34 35.22 7.13
CA PHE A 666 -25.54 34.15 7.73
C PHE A 666 -24.97 34.56 9.09
N THR A 667 -24.44 33.56 9.81
CA THR A 667 -23.76 33.77 11.10
C THR A 667 -22.35 33.19 11.04
N LEU A 668 -21.35 34.00 11.37
CA LEU A 668 -20.01 33.53 11.70
C LEU A 668 -19.82 33.68 13.21
N GLN A 669 -19.47 32.58 13.88
CA GLN A 669 -19.22 32.60 15.31
C GLN A 669 -17.99 31.79 15.72
N ASN A 670 -17.28 32.24 16.75
CA ASN A 670 -16.09 31.59 17.28
C ASN A 670 -14.98 31.47 16.21
N ILE A 671 -14.60 32.58 15.57
CA ILE A 671 -13.61 32.58 14.48
C ILE A 671 -12.28 33.12 14.96
N THR A 672 -11.18 32.45 14.61
CA THR A 672 -9.81 32.95 14.81
C THR A 672 -9.16 33.28 13.46
N LEU A 673 -8.70 34.52 13.29
CA LEU A 673 -8.02 35.01 12.09
C LEU A 673 -6.54 35.27 12.40
N ILE A 674 -5.65 34.65 11.62
CA ILE A 674 -4.19 34.71 11.80
C ILE A 674 -3.56 35.31 10.55
N GLY A 675 -3.15 36.58 10.65
CA GLY A 675 -2.70 37.35 9.49
C GLY A 675 -1.28 37.08 9.02
N ALA A 676 -0.48 36.25 9.70
CA ALA A 676 0.91 35.91 9.33
C ALA A 676 1.86 37.10 8.94
N ASN A 677 1.57 38.30 9.41
CA ASN A 677 2.16 39.61 9.09
C ASN A 677 1.97 40.08 7.65
N THR A 678 0.93 39.61 6.97
CA THR A 678 0.54 40.06 5.62
C THR A 678 -0.18 41.41 5.68
N SER A 679 -0.33 42.07 4.53
CA SER A 679 -1.19 43.28 4.40
C SER A 679 -2.65 42.96 4.09
N SER A 680 -3.02 41.68 4.14
CA SER A 680 -4.34 41.16 3.83
C SER A 680 -5.42 41.74 4.76
N LYS A 681 -6.67 41.69 4.31
CA LYS A 681 -7.81 42.22 5.05
C LYS A 681 -8.25 41.24 6.16
N TYR A 682 -8.74 41.78 7.28
CA TYR A 682 -9.44 40.97 8.26
C TYR A 682 -10.79 40.52 7.69
N ALA A 683 -11.50 41.46 7.04
CA ALA A 683 -12.76 41.20 6.38
C ALA A 683 -13.07 42.26 5.31
N ASP A 684 -13.53 41.86 4.12
CA ASP A 684 -14.18 42.73 3.11
C ASP A 684 -15.69 42.43 3.10
N LEU A 685 -16.52 43.43 3.39
CA LEU A 685 -17.98 43.28 3.54
C LEU A 685 -18.68 44.04 2.41
N ARG A 686 -19.22 43.35 1.40
CA ARG A 686 -19.62 43.95 0.12
C ARG A 686 -21.06 43.59 -0.28
N ASP A 687 -21.53 44.27 -1.32
CA ASP A 687 -22.75 43.98 -2.09
C ASP A 687 -24.06 43.77 -1.31
N GLY A 688 -24.29 44.56 -0.26
CA GLY A 688 -25.55 44.53 0.48
C GLY A 688 -25.61 43.41 1.52
N LEU A 689 -24.44 43.03 2.05
CA LEU A 689 -24.26 42.01 3.07
C LEU A 689 -25.25 42.12 4.23
N ILE A 690 -25.78 40.97 4.66
CA ILE A 690 -26.53 40.76 5.89
C ILE A 690 -25.85 39.65 6.66
N ALA A 691 -25.28 39.96 7.83
CA ALA A 691 -24.47 39.01 8.58
C ALA A 691 -24.45 39.29 10.08
N ASN A 692 -24.28 38.21 10.85
CA ASN A 692 -23.99 38.27 12.28
C ASN A 692 -22.57 37.75 12.54
N LEU A 693 -21.69 38.63 13.01
CA LEU A 693 -20.28 38.33 13.25
C LEU A 693 -20.00 38.36 14.76
N ASP A 694 -19.97 37.19 15.38
CA ASP A 694 -19.88 37.01 16.82
C ASP A 694 -18.60 36.29 17.26
N ASN A 695 -18.02 36.71 18.38
CA ASN A 695 -16.92 36.02 19.04
C ASN A 695 -15.68 35.81 18.11
N ILE A 696 -15.16 36.89 17.54
CA ILE A 696 -14.05 36.87 16.56
C ILE A 696 -12.75 37.30 17.22
N PHE A 697 -11.71 36.47 17.14
CA PHE A 697 -10.36 36.78 17.57
C PHE A 697 -9.45 36.98 16.36
N ALA A 698 -8.67 38.06 16.32
CA ALA A 698 -7.73 38.30 15.22
C ALA A 698 -6.36 38.75 15.71
N TYR A 699 -5.29 38.22 15.10
CA TYR A 699 -3.93 38.65 15.39
C TYR A 699 -2.97 38.45 14.23
N GLY A 700 -1.81 39.11 14.32
CA GLY A 700 -0.74 38.93 13.36
C GLY A 700 -0.99 39.58 12.00
N PHE A 701 -1.91 40.53 11.87
CA PHE A 701 -2.10 41.29 10.63
C PHE A 701 -1.07 42.42 10.50
N GLY A 702 -0.83 42.89 9.27
CA GLY A 702 -0.02 44.06 8.97
C GLY A 702 -0.75 45.38 9.22
N VAL A 703 -0.04 46.50 9.06
CA VAL A 703 -0.57 47.85 9.36
C VAL A 703 -1.70 48.29 8.41
N ASP A 704 -1.82 47.66 7.26
CA ASP A 704 -2.81 47.98 6.22
C ASP A 704 -4.05 47.08 6.31
N GLY A 705 -4.05 46.07 7.18
CA GLY A 705 -5.20 45.17 7.34
C GLY A 705 -6.43 45.93 7.84
N ALA A 706 -7.59 45.65 7.25
CA ALA A 706 -8.84 46.33 7.55
C ALA A 706 -10.04 45.38 7.69
N VAL A 707 -11.02 45.81 8.50
CA VAL A 707 -12.43 45.42 8.40
C VAL A 707 -13.10 46.50 7.57
N LYS A 708 -13.49 46.17 6.34
CA LYS A 708 -13.87 47.15 5.33
C LYS A 708 -15.32 46.97 4.93
N ILE A 709 -16.12 48.05 5.03
CA ILE A 709 -17.43 48.10 4.39
C ILE A 709 -17.24 48.60 2.96
N ASN A 710 -17.63 47.82 1.97
CA ASN A 710 -17.37 48.11 0.57
C ASN A 710 -18.70 48.29 -0.17
N GLY A 711 -18.95 49.47 -0.70
CA GLY A 711 -20.17 49.77 -1.44
C GLY A 711 -21.31 50.36 -0.61
N ALA A 712 -22.19 51.08 -1.31
CA ALA A 712 -23.28 51.83 -0.70
C ALA A 712 -24.40 50.93 -0.14
N ASP A 713 -24.54 49.73 -0.69
CA ASP A 713 -25.57 48.78 -0.27
C ASP A 713 -25.20 48.17 1.08
N SER A 714 -23.96 47.69 1.27
CA SER A 714 -23.46 47.25 2.58
C SER A 714 -23.44 48.38 3.62
N ALA A 715 -23.13 49.62 3.21
CA ALA A 715 -23.26 50.78 4.08
C ALA A 715 -24.70 50.99 4.59
N THR A 716 -25.67 50.71 3.73
CA THR A 716 -27.11 50.81 4.05
C THR A 716 -27.52 49.69 5.00
N GLU A 717 -27.07 48.46 4.77
CA GLU A 717 -27.36 47.33 5.66
C GLU A 717 -26.69 47.49 7.03
N LEU A 718 -25.46 48.01 7.08
CA LEU A 718 -24.84 48.44 8.33
C LEU A 718 -25.69 49.49 9.03
N SER A 719 -26.15 50.54 8.33
CA SER A 719 -27.01 51.60 8.90
C SER A 719 -28.30 51.04 9.50
N ASN A 720 -28.85 49.99 8.89
CA ASN A 720 -30.09 49.30 9.28
C ASN A 720 -29.92 48.26 10.39
N ASP A 721 -28.71 48.12 10.96
CA ASP A 721 -28.37 47.11 11.99
C ASP A 721 -28.49 45.66 11.47
N ARG A 722 -28.26 45.46 10.16
CA ARG A 722 -28.31 44.14 9.50
C ARG A 722 -26.93 43.53 9.25
N ILE A 723 -25.88 44.32 9.46
CA ILE A 723 -24.51 43.83 9.69
C ILE A 723 -24.22 44.04 11.18
N THR A 724 -24.05 42.96 11.93
CA THR A 724 -23.86 43.02 13.39
C THR A 724 -22.50 42.48 13.81
N PHE A 725 -21.90 43.14 14.80
CA PHE A 725 -20.63 42.77 15.40
C PHE A 725 -20.83 42.54 16.90
N SER A 726 -20.27 41.46 17.43
CA SER A 726 -20.30 41.14 18.85
C SER A 726 -19.03 40.38 19.25
N GLY A 727 -18.44 40.74 20.39
CA GLY A 727 -17.30 40.00 20.95
C GLY A 727 -16.07 39.93 20.05
N TRP A 728 -15.58 41.05 19.52
CA TRP A 728 -14.33 41.08 18.76
C TRP A 728 -13.14 41.39 19.66
N GLU A 729 -12.07 40.60 19.58
CA GLU A 729 -10.80 40.87 20.24
C GLU A 729 -9.66 40.83 19.23
N ILE A 730 -8.81 41.86 19.24
CA ILE A 730 -7.80 42.06 18.19
C ILE A 730 -6.45 42.42 18.80
N ILE A 731 -5.39 41.72 18.39
CA ILE A 731 -4.01 42.14 18.65
C ILE A 731 -3.58 43.05 17.51
N LEU A 732 -3.59 44.35 17.78
CA LEU A 732 -3.28 45.36 16.75
C LEU A 732 -1.77 45.46 16.47
N PRO A 733 -1.39 45.78 15.22
CA PRO A 733 -0.01 46.12 14.89
C PRO A 733 0.46 47.35 15.68
N ASN A 734 1.77 47.42 15.94
CA ASN A 734 2.33 48.54 16.70
C ASN A 734 2.06 49.90 16.02
N GLY A 735 1.39 50.81 16.74
CA GLY A 735 1.07 52.14 16.25
C GLY A 735 -0.28 52.26 15.53
N VAL A 736 -1.02 51.16 15.39
CA VAL A 736 -2.38 51.13 14.82
C VAL A 736 -3.39 51.21 15.95
N ALA A 737 -4.38 52.09 15.83
CA ALA A 737 -5.53 52.14 16.74
C ALA A 737 -6.69 51.31 16.18
N LEU A 738 -7.60 50.87 17.05
CA LEU A 738 -8.77 50.09 16.66
C LEU A 738 -9.67 50.82 15.64
N ALA A 739 -9.72 52.16 15.72
CA ALA A 739 -10.47 52.98 14.76
C ALA A 739 -9.81 53.04 13.37
N ASP A 740 -8.51 52.76 13.26
CA ASP A 740 -7.79 52.83 11.99
C ASP A 740 -8.07 51.60 11.10
N ILE A 741 -8.48 50.48 11.70
CA ILE A 741 -8.74 49.23 10.97
C ILE A 741 -10.19 49.13 10.45
N PHE A 742 -11.13 49.93 10.95
CA PHE A 742 -12.51 49.94 10.44
C PHE A 742 -12.65 51.00 9.35
N THR A 743 -12.77 50.58 8.10
CA THR A 743 -12.65 51.46 6.92
C THR A 743 -13.79 51.27 5.92
N GLY A 744 -13.79 52.10 4.88
CA GLY A 744 -14.70 51.97 3.74
C GLY A 744 -15.93 52.88 3.79
N ASP A 745 -17.00 52.44 3.14
CA ASP A 745 -18.22 53.20 2.92
C ASP A 745 -19.20 53.00 4.09
N PHE A 746 -19.25 53.95 5.03
CA PHE A 746 -20.26 53.95 6.10
C PHE A 746 -20.71 55.37 6.47
N THR A 747 -21.89 55.49 7.07
CA THR A 747 -22.38 56.80 7.53
C THR A 747 -21.66 57.19 8.83
N ALA A 748 -21.23 58.45 8.94
CA ALA A 748 -20.59 58.94 10.16
C ALA A 748 -21.46 58.67 11.41
N GLY A 749 -20.90 57.94 12.37
CA GLY A 749 -21.57 57.40 13.55
C GLY A 749 -21.71 55.87 13.52
N ASP A 750 -21.76 55.25 12.35
CA ASP A 750 -21.89 53.79 12.21
C ASP A 750 -20.60 53.05 12.56
N GLU A 751 -19.43 53.71 12.53
CA GLU A 751 -18.19 53.13 13.06
C GLU A 751 -18.31 52.69 14.52
N ALA A 752 -19.20 53.33 15.28
CA ALA A 752 -19.48 52.94 16.67
C ALA A 752 -20.10 51.54 16.79
N LYS A 753 -20.72 51.00 15.73
CA LYS A 753 -21.31 49.65 15.73
C LYS A 753 -20.22 48.59 15.80
N PHE A 754 -19.07 48.80 15.15
CA PHE A 754 -17.90 47.96 15.31
C PHE A 754 -17.11 48.32 16.58
N LEU A 755 -16.77 49.60 16.77
CA LEU A 755 -15.84 50.04 17.84
C LEU A 755 -16.37 49.80 19.26
N ASN A 756 -17.69 49.76 19.47
CA ASN A 756 -18.27 49.42 20.77
C ASN A 756 -18.28 47.91 21.06
N ASN A 757 -18.09 47.08 20.03
CA ASN A 757 -18.14 45.62 20.10
C ASN A 757 -16.77 44.97 19.84
N ALA A 758 -15.72 45.77 19.62
CA ALA A 758 -14.35 45.33 19.42
C ALA A 758 -13.43 45.88 20.53
N THR A 759 -12.47 45.05 20.96
CA THR A 759 -11.48 45.40 21.99
C THR A 759 -10.07 45.06 21.50
N ALA A 760 -9.15 46.01 21.65
CA ALA A 760 -7.73 45.75 21.44
C ALA A 760 -7.11 45.05 22.66
N ILE A 761 -6.46 43.91 22.45
CA ILE A 761 -5.75 43.13 23.48
C ILE A 761 -4.26 43.01 23.15
N LEU A 762 -3.42 42.60 24.11
CA LEU A 762 -1.96 42.63 23.97
C LEU A 762 -1.35 41.30 23.54
N THR A 763 -1.93 40.18 23.97
CA THR A 763 -1.39 38.84 23.70
C THR A 763 -2.50 37.82 23.46
N ALA A 764 -2.21 36.77 22.69
CA ALA A 764 -3.20 35.73 22.39
C ALA A 764 -3.71 35.01 23.65
N GLY A 765 -2.88 34.90 24.69
CA GLY A 765 -3.30 34.30 25.97
C GLY A 765 -4.27 35.15 26.80
N GLU A 766 -4.57 36.38 26.39
CA GLU A 766 -5.63 37.21 26.97
C GLU A 766 -6.99 37.00 26.28
N ALA A 767 -6.99 36.36 25.11
CA ALA A 767 -8.21 36.22 24.32
C ALA A 767 -9.26 35.37 25.05
N THR A 768 -10.50 35.83 25.03
CA THR A 768 -11.68 35.16 25.57
C THR A 768 -12.68 34.76 24.50
N VAL A 769 -12.41 35.16 23.26
CA VAL A 769 -13.20 34.91 22.06
C VAL A 769 -12.36 34.15 21.02
N GLY A 770 -12.98 33.75 19.91
CA GLY A 770 -12.34 33.03 18.82
C GLY A 770 -12.56 31.52 18.86
N ALA A 771 -11.90 30.83 17.94
CA ALA A 771 -12.00 29.38 17.78
C ALA A 771 -11.31 28.60 18.92
N ASP A 772 -11.90 27.47 19.30
CA ASP A 772 -11.24 26.41 20.05
C ASP A 772 -10.25 25.67 19.14
N LEU A 773 -8.98 26.08 19.25
CA LEU A 773 -7.88 25.52 18.46
C LEU A 773 -7.61 24.02 18.76
N THR A 774 -8.16 23.45 19.83
CA THR A 774 -7.91 22.05 20.18
C THR A 774 -8.63 21.07 19.26
N GLU A 775 -9.73 21.49 18.63
CA GLU A 775 -10.50 20.72 17.64
C GLU A 775 -9.69 20.50 16.34
N PHE A 776 -8.63 21.28 16.11
CA PHE A 776 -7.79 21.22 14.92
C PHE A 776 -6.48 20.44 15.11
N SER A 777 -6.30 19.73 16.22
CA SER A 777 -5.05 19.01 16.52
C SER A 777 -4.69 17.87 15.54
N TRP A 778 -5.62 17.45 14.68
CA TRP A 778 -5.44 16.43 13.65
C TRP A 778 -4.91 16.97 12.30
N THR A 779 -4.95 18.29 12.12
CA THR A 779 -4.68 18.99 10.85
C THR A 779 -3.21 18.96 10.45
N LEU A 780 -2.93 19.09 9.15
CA LEU A 780 -1.59 19.39 8.63
C LEU A 780 -1.08 20.74 9.20
N ALA A 781 -1.96 21.72 9.33
CA ALA A 781 -1.62 23.01 9.96
C ALA A 781 -1.08 22.84 11.39
N ALA A 782 -1.69 21.96 12.19
CA ALA A 782 -1.20 21.66 13.54
C ALA A 782 0.14 20.89 13.52
N SER A 783 0.30 19.90 12.62
CA SER A 783 1.53 19.11 12.53
C SER A 783 2.74 19.97 12.11
N GLU A 784 2.49 21.01 11.32
CA GLU A 784 3.50 22.00 10.90
C GLU A 784 3.63 23.21 11.84
N SER A 785 2.90 23.22 12.96
CA SER A 785 2.93 24.31 13.95
C SER A 785 2.54 25.68 13.37
N ALA A 786 1.49 25.71 12.56
CA ALA A 786 0.99 26.93 11.92
C ALA A 786 0.25 27.89 12.89
N PHE A 787 -0.23 27.41 14.04
CA PHE A 787 -0.98 28.19 15.04
C PHE A 787 -0.64 27.85 16.50
#